data_AF-A0A941F1U2-F1
#
_entry.id   AF-A0A941F1U2-F1
#
_cell.length_a   1.000
_cell.length_b   1.000
_cell.length_c   1.000
_cell.angle_alpha   90.00
_cell.angle_beta   90.00
_cell.angle_gamma   90.00
#
_symmetry.space_group_name_H-M   'P 1'
#
loop_
_entity.id
_entity.type
_entity.pdbx_description
1 polymer ?
#
loop_
_entity_poly.entity_id
_entity_poly.type
_entity_poly.pdbx_seq_one_letter_code
_entity_poly.pdbx_strand_id
1 'polypeptide(L)'
;MLINQTKSLAAILLILIGQLLNLTAHAEELKEILVLNSYHIGFKWTADINRAISEHFESEESVRIFYEFMDSKRFNTDEYFEALYQQYFIKYKGHKIDGIICSDNRAFDFFTQHGKEIWGDIPAVFCGVNNINEQLNLVDSSKHVIVHEIINIKGSIELIEQLQPNLEELIVISDKTLSGNIFLSQFIDAFNAETRNFSYQIINNTEPQQLKQALHQLPAANRAVYLLSLYTQRDGIPNEMIHESRYFFKDVNIPLYSNWDFLMPDMIVGGQLLKAHDQGKLSAELMQQILKHESVSLHNFPPDYTIFDEHQLNKYQLNKENVNVDFQLINEEISFVRAYKKELIVVLSILSVFIFIILLLVGDIIKRKRIEISFIESEKRLELAINGASEGLWDVEISKNYIYINEQFARMLGYQSADELTINLDNWHLHVFSQDVEQMREAFNLHKVGKAEAFQCEVRMCNKDKSYSWFSIHGKITELIDEEPNRITGVILNISDQKAFENELQKAKEKAEESDRLKSSFLANMSHEIRTPMNAILGFTDLLLYGQLSSKEQTDYLQMIKRGGENLLTLINDIIDISKIESGELKISNELINIKELVNEAYEVALSLCKNFKKHIEIKIVSNIPDDQSFIYTDPLRVYQILLNLLSNAVKFTDKGQIVITYCIDEDKHLKISVADTGPGISEKDRHLIFDRFRQVDESTNKKHGGTGLGLSITKSLVELMNGQIDLYSNPPHGAEFTIVLPVILKQHMVEG
;
A
#
# COMPACT_ATOMS: atom_id res chain seq x y z
N MET A 1 -61.67 -38.29 14.78
CA MET A 1 -61.44 -37.03 14.04
C MET A 1 -62.72 -36.21 13.78
N LEU A 2 -63.92 -36.82 13.76
CA LEU A 2 -65.19 -36.08 13.55
C LEU A 2 -65.74 -35.26 14.75
N ILE A 3 -65.24 -35.45 15.98
CA ILE A 3 -65.77 -34.75 17.17
C ILE A 3 -65.11 -33.36 17.39
N ASN A 4 -63.92 -33.12 16.82
CA ASN A 4 -63.24 -31.82 16.95
C ASN A 4 -63.67 -30.78 15.90
N GLN A 5 -64.27 -31.20 14.77
CA GLN A 5 -64.74 -30.25 13.76
C GLN A 5 -66.10 -29.60 14.11
N THR A 6 -66.98 -30.30 14.82
CA THR A 6 -68.30 -29.77 15.22
C THR A 6 -68.23 -28.72 16.32
N LYS A 7 -67.26 -28.80 17.24
CA LYS A 7 -67.05 -27.76 18.27
C LYS A 7 -66.51 -26.44 17.71
N SER A 8 -65.72 -26.51 16.64
CA SER A 8 -65.14 -25.31 16.01
C SER A 8 -66.19 -24.54 15.19
N LEU A 9 -67.10 -25.24 14.52
CA LEU A 9 -68.20 -24.61 13.76
C LEU A 9 -69.23 -23.92 14.67
N ALA A 10 -69.57 -24.52 15.82
CA ALA A 10 -70.51 -23.94 16.78
C ALA A 10 -69.96 -22.68 17.46
N ALA A 11 -68.65 -22.62 17.75
CA ALA A 11 -68.00 -21.44 18.31
C ALA A 11 -67.99 -20.27 17.32
N ILE A 12 -67.76 -20.52 16.03
CA ILE A 12 -67.79 -19.48 14.99
C ILE A 12 -69.21 -18.93 14.80
N LEU A 13 -70.23 -19.79 14.85
CA LEU A 13 -71.63 -19.37 14.72
C LEU A 13 -72.10 -18.50 15.90
N LEU A 14 -71.66 -18.80 17.12
CA LEU A 14 -71.96 -18.01 18.33
C LEU A 14 -71.28 -16.63 18.32
N ILE A 15 -70.08 -16.53 17.77
CA ILE A 15 -69.37 -15.25 17.60
C ILE A 15 -70.10 -14.39 16.54
N LEU A 16 -70.57 -14.99 15.45
CA LEU A 16 -71.34 -14.30 14.41
C LEU A 16 -72.70 -13.80 14.91
N ILE A 17 -73.42 -14.59 15.72
CA ILE A 17 -74.70 -14.18 16.32
C ILE A 17 -74.49 -13.10 17.39
N GLY A 18 -73.40 -13.17 18.16
CA GLY A 18 -73.02 -12.12 19.11
C GLY A 18 -72.68 -10.78 18.45
N GLN A 19 -72.11 -10.79 17.24
CA GLN A 19 -71.85 -9.58 16.47
C GLN A 19 -73.12 -9.01 15.79
N LEU A 20 -74.09 -9.86 15.43
CA LEU A 20 -75.37 -9.42 14.86
C LEU A 20 -76.34 -8.81 15.90
N LEU A 21 -76.25 -9.21 17.18
CA LEU A 21 -77.14 -8.71 18.25
C LEU A 21 -76.71 -7.36 18.85
N ASN A 22 -75.50 -6.87 18.56
CA ASN A 22 -75.04 -5.54 18.98
C ASN A 22 -75.45 -4.41 18.01
N LEU A 23 -76.23 -4.72 16.96
CA LEU A 23 -76.82 -3.74 16.04
C LEU A 23 -78.24 -3.35 16.49
N THR A 24 -78.38 -2.84 17.71
CA THR A 24 -79.51 -1.94 18.02
C THR A 24 -79.03 -0.52 17.73
N ALA A 25 -79.20 -0.08 16.48
CA ALA A 25 -79.02 1.30 16.10
C ALA A 25 -79.97 2.16 16.95
N HIS A 26 -79.41 3.00 17.83
CA HIS A 26 -80.11 4.19 18.31
C HIS A 26 -80.24 5.11 17.09
N ALA A 27 -81.41 5.14 16.46
CA ALA A 27 -81.70 6.17 15.46
C ALA A 27 -81.82 7.51 16.22
N GLU A 28 -80.76 8.30 16.22
CA GLU A 28 -80.85 9.70 16.65
C GLU A 28 -81.90 10.40 15.77
N GLU A 29 -82.81 11.14 16.41
CA GLU A 29 -83.85 11.88 15.71
C GLU A 29 -83.20 12.95 14.82
N LEU A 30 -83.42 12.87 13.51
CA LEU A 30 -82.86 13.82 12.55
C LEU A 30 -83.37 15.24 12.85
N LYS A 31 -82.45 16.17 13.13
CA LYS A 31 -82.74 17.59 13.37
C LYS A 31 -82.63 18.39 12.09
N GLU A 32 -83.59 19.28 11.84
CA GLU A 32 -83.60 20.11 10.63
C GLU A 32 -83.28 21.58 10.95
N ILE A 33 -82.21 22.10 10.35
CA ILE A 33 -81.75 23.48 10.50
C ILE A 33 -82.03 24.25 9.22
N LEU A 34 -82.60 25.44 9.33
CA LEU A 34 -82.79 26.36 8.22
C LEU A 34 -81.74 27.47 8.28
N VAL A 35 -81.04 27.73 7.19
CA VAL A 35 -80.16 28.90 7.04
C VAL A 35 -80.84 29.90 6.12
N LEU A 36 -81.31 31.01 6.71
CA LEU A 36 -81.94 32.11 6.00
C LEU A 36 -80.89 33.19 5.68
N ASN A 37 -80.53 33.30 4.41
CA ASN A 37 -79.51 34.23 3.94
C ASN A 37 -80.14 35.52 3.42
N SER A 38 -79.67 36.67 3.92
CA SER A 38 -80.07 37.98 3.40
C SER A 38 -79.74 38.16 1.92
N TYR A 39 -78.64 37.57 1.42
CA TYR A 39 -78.13 37.77 0.07
C TYR A 39 -78.27 36.53 -0.80
N HIS A 40 -77.96 36.64 -2.10
CA HIS A 40 -78.06 35.53 -3.04
C HIS A 40 -76.90 34.53 -2.91
N ILE A 41 -77.09 33.31 -3.42
CA ILE A 41 -76.10 32.22 -3.36
C ILE A 41 -74.72 32.56 -3.96
N GLY A 42 -74.68 33.39 -5.00
CA GLY A 42 -73.42 33.82 -5.63
C GLY A 42 -72.59 34.80 -4.79
N PHE A 43 -73.14 35.34 -3.70
CA PHE A 43 -72.50 36.39 -2.91
C PHE A 43 -71.37 35.77 -2.07
N LYS A 44 -70.13 36.21 -2.30
CA LYS A 44 -68.94 35.53 -1.75
C LYS A 44 -69.01 35.36 -0.21
N TRP A 45 -69.39 36.41 0.50
CA TRP A 45 -69.58 36.40 1.96
C TRP A 45 -70.60 35.33 2.41
N THR A 46 -71.76 35.28 1.75
CA THR A 46 -72.82 34.30 2.02
C THR A 46 -72.37 32.88 1.70
N ALA A 47 -71.64 32.69 0.60
CA ALA A 47 -71.14 31.37 0.22
C ALA A 47 -70.13 30.83 1.26
N ASP A 48 -69.26 31.69 1.79
CA ASP A 48 -68.26 31.31 2.79
C ASP A 48 -68.89 31.01 4.17
N ILE A 49 -69.91 31.78 4.59
CA ILE A 49 -70.73 31.46 5.78
C ILE A 49 -71.41 30.09 5.62
N ASN A 50 -72.11 29.88 4.49
CA ASN A 50 -72.84 28.64 4.24
C ASN A 50 -71.91 27.42 4.18
N ARG A 51 -70.72 27.58 3.57
CA ARG A 51 -69.70 26.53 3.53
C ARG A 51 -69.24 26.15 4.94
N ALA A 52 -68.94 27.13 5.79
CA ALA A 52 -68.54 26.85 7.17
C ALA A 52 -69.61 26.11 7.97
N ILE A 53 -70.89 26.50 7.79
CA ILE A 53 -72.02 25.81 8.41
C ILE A 53 -72.14 24.37 7.89
N SER A 54 -72.03 24.17 6.57
CA SER A 54 -72.04 22.83 5.97
C SER A 54 -70.91 21.95 6.50
N GLU A 55 -69.66 22.44 6.48
CA GLU A 55 -68.47 21.71 6.94
C GLU A 55 -68.57 21.31 8.42
N HIS A 56 -69.16 22.17 9.27
CA HIS A 56 -69.34 21.88 10.69
C HIS A 56 -70.27 20.68 10.93
N PHE A 57 -71.39 20.62 10.21
CA PHE A 57 -72.39 19.56 10.37
C PHE A 57 -72.19 18.37 9.40
N GLU A 58 -71.22 18.42 8.48
CA GLU A 58 -70.94 17.33 7.52
C GLU A 58 -70.59 16.00 8.20
N SER A 59 -70.06 16.07 9.42
CA SER A 59 -69.71 14.89 10.24
C SER A 59 -70.81 14.40 11.17
N GLU A 60 -71.94 15.12 11.30
CA GLU A 60 -73.08 14.72 12.14
C GLU A 60 -74.19 14.10 11.27
N GLU A 61 -74.30 12.76 11.27
CA GLU A 61 -75.33 12.02 10.50
C GLU A 61 -76.79 12.36 10.91
N SER A 62 -76.98 13.05 12.05
CA SER A 62 -78.29 13.39 12.62
C SER A 62 -78.76 14.83 12.36
N VAL A 63 -78.09 15.61 11.49
CA VAL A 63 -78.51 16.98 11.13
C VAL A 63 -78.72 17.15 9.62
N ARG A 64 -79.81 17.81 9.23
CA ARG A 64 -80.09 18.23 7.84
C ARG A 64 -80.19 19.75 7.75
N ILE A 65 -79.50 20.35 6.79
CA ILE A 65 -79.49 21.80 6.58
C ILE A 65 -80.27 22.17 5.32
N PHE A 66 -81.12 23.19 5.42
CA PHE A 66 -81.80 23.85 4.31
C PHE A 66 -81.26 25.25 4.13
N TYR A 67 -81.12 25.71 2.89
CA TYR A 67 -80.63 27.06 2.58
C TYR A 67 -81.68 27.83 1.80
N GLU A 68 -82.04 29.00 2.31
CA GLU A 68 -82.91 29.95 1.61
C GLU A 68 -82.17 31.27 1.40
N PHE A 69 -82.45 31.93 0.28
CA PHE A 69 -81.77 33.14 -0.13
C PHE A 69 -82.79 34.21 -0.46
N MET A 70 -82.77 35.31 0.29
CA MET A 70 -83.72 36.40 0.14
C MET A 70 -83.35 37.37 -0.99
N ASP A 71 -82.08 37.37 -1.43
CA ASP A 71 -81.56 38.28 -2.47
C ASP A 71 -81.89 39.77 -2.23
N SER A 72 -81.83 40.19 -0.96
CA SER A 72 -82.31 41.50 -0.50
C SER A 72 -81.52 42.69 -1.03
N LYS A 73 -80.33 42.46 -1.58
CA LYS A 73 -79.52 43.53 -2.22
C LYS A 73 -80.02 43.84 -3.63
N ARG A 74 -80.53 42.85 -4.36
CA ARG A 74 -81.10 43.06 -5.70
C ARG A 74 -82.57 43.45 -5.64
N PHE A 75 -83.31 42.89 -4.69
CA PHE A 75 -84.74 43.15 -4.49
C PHE A 75 -84.99 43.64 -3.06
N ASN A 76 -85.37 44.91 -2.91
CA ASN A 76 -85.47 45.55 -1.59
C ASN A 76 -86.80 46.31 -1.37
N THR A 77 -87.83 46.05 -2.16
CA THR A 77 -89.14 46.67 -2.03
C THR A 77 -90.02 45.92 -1.03
N ASP A 78 -90.91 46.63 -0.34
CA ASP A 78 -91.84 46.02 0.62
C ASP A 78 -92.73 44.96 -0.06
N GLU A 79 -93.15 45.20 -1.30
CA GLU A 79 -93.93 44.27 -2.13
C GLU A 79 -93.20 42.93 -2.34
N TYR A 80 -91.87 42.97 -2.51
CA TYR A 80 -91.06 41.77 -2.68
C TYR A 80 -90.98 40.97 -1.38
N PHE A 81 -90.75 41.62 -0.23
CA PHE A 81 -90.70 40.95 1.06
C PHE A 81 -92.05 40.37 1.48
N GLU A 82 -93.16 41.03 1.14
CA GLU A 82 -94.50 40.46 1.35
C GLU A 82 -94.72 39.22 0.48
N ALA A 83 -94.33 39.25 -0.80
CA ALA A 83 -94.38 38.06 -1.66
C ALA A 83 -93.52 36.92 -1.12
N LEU A 84 -92.33 37.24 -0.60
CA LEU A 84 -91.41 36.28 0.01
C LEU A 84 -91.99 35.67 1.30
N TYR A 85 -92.66 36.48 2.12
CA TYR A 85 -93.42 36.01 3.28
C TYR A 85 -94.49 34.99 2.88
N GLN A 86 -95.34 35.31 1.91
CA GLN A 86 -96.37 34.39 1.43
C GLN A 86 -95.77 33.09 0.91
N GLN A 87 -94.65 33.17 0.17
CA GLN A 87 -93.95 31.99 -0.34
C GLN A 87 -93.41 31.11 0.78
N TYR A 88 -92.70 31.66 1.75
CA TYR A 88 -92.15 30.89 2.88
C TYR A 88 -93.24 30.35 3.80
N PHE A 89 -94.29 31.12 4.05
CA PHE A 89 -95.46 30.68 4.81
C PHE A 89 -96.10 29.43 4.20
N ILE A 90 -96.29 29.41 2.87
CA ILE A 90 -96.83 28.23 2.17
C ILE A 90 -95.82 27.07 2.16
N LYS A 91 -94.54 27.36 1.86
CA LYS A 91 -93.49 26.35 1.72
C LYS A 91 -93.22 25.57 3.01
N TYR A 92 -93.19 26.25 4.15
CA TYR A 92 -92.91 25.65 5.45
C TYR A 92 -94.17 25.24 6.23
N LYS A 93 -95.36 25.41 5.64
CA LYS A 93 -96.62 25.01 6.26
C LYS A 93 -96.64 23.51 6.56
N GLY A 94 -96.56 23.15 7.85
CA GLY A 94 -96.53 21.76 8.30
C GLY A 94 -95.16 21.08 8.20
N HIS A 95 -94.11 21.82 7.84
CA HIS A 95 -92.72 21.35 7.89
C HIS A 95 -92.07 21.80 9.19
N LYS A 96 -91.55 20.87 9.99
CA LYS A 96 -90.99 21.19 11.31
C LYS A 96 -89.49 21.47 11.18
N ILE A 97 -89.09 22.70 11.45
CA ILE A 97 -87.69 23.11 11.56
C ILE A 97 -87.33 23.17 13.05
N ASP A 98 -86.18 22.62 13.44
CA ASP A 98 -85.73 22.55 14.83
C ASP A 98 -84.87 23.76 15.24
N GLY A 99 -84.27 24.47 14.27
CA GLY A 99 -83.54 25.73 14.51
C GLY A 99 -83.28 26.52 13.23
N ILE A 100 -83.04 27.83 13.37
CA ILE A 100 -82.78 28.72 12.22
C ILE A 100 -81.52 29.58 12.41
N ILE A 101 -80.66 29.65 11.40
CA ILE A 101 -79.51 30.56 11.35
C ILE A 101 -79.85 31.67 10.37
N CYS A 102 -79.88 32.91 10.84
CA CYS A 102 -80.18 34.09 10.01
C CYS A 102 -78.89 34.87 9.76
N SER A 103 -78.53 35.05 8.48
CA SER A 103 -77.33 35.78 8.06
C SER A 103 -77.67 37.20 7.62
N ASP A 104 -77.09 38.19 8.31
CA ASP A 104 -77.17 39.64 8.14
C ASP A 104 -78.54 40.26 8.51
N ASN A 105 -78.60 41.60 8.53
CA ASN A 105 -79.70 42.41 9.05
C ASN A 105 -81.06 42.10 8.40
N ARG A 106 -81.12 41.79 7.10
CA ARG A 106 -82.42 41.59 6.42
C ARG A 106 -83.08 40.26 6.79
N ALA A 107 -82.30 39.21 6.98
CA ALA A 107 -82.78 37.94 7.50
C ALA A 107 -83.22 38.08 8.97
N PHE A 108 -82.47 38.84 9.76
CA PHE A 108 -82.85 39.19 11.14
C PHE A 108 -84.19 39.95 11.19
N ASP A 109 -84.33 41.03 10.42
CA ASP A 109 -85.55 41.84 10.37
C ASP A 109 -86.77 41.01 9.92
N PHE A 110 -86.59 40.16 8.90
CA PHE A 110 -87.66 39.31 8.40
C PHE A 110 -88.08 38.23 9.42
N PHE A 111 -87.11 37.59 10.07
CA PHE A 111 -87.41 36.60 11.11
C PHE A 111 -88.10 37.22 12.32
N THR A 112 -87.68 38.42 12.75
CA THR A 112 -88.32 39.11 13.88
C THR A 112 -89.74 39.56 13.56
N GLN A 113 -90.03 39.96 12.32
CA GLN A 113 -91.36 40.37 11.89
C GLN A 113 -92.31 39.20 11.61
N HIS A 114 -91.83 38.15 10.93
CA HIS A 114 -92.69 37.08 10.39
C HIS A 114 -92.34 35.67 10.87
N GLY A 115 -91.17 35.46 11.48
CA GLY A 115 -90.63 34.13 11.77
C GLY A 115 -91.52 33.29 12.69
N LYS A 116 -92.17 33.93 13.68
CA LYS A 116 -93.10 33.26 14.59
C LYS A 116 -94.34 32.69 13.87
N GLU A 117 -94.79 33.33 12.79
CA GLU A 117 -95.94 32.87 12.02
C GLU A 117 -95.57 31.76 11.03
N ILE A 118 -94.36 31.82 10.46
CA ILE A 118 -93.89 30.86 9.46
C ILE A 118 -93.36 29.57 10.12
N TRP A 119 -92.44 29.69 11.08
CA TRP A 119 -91.70 28.56 11.66
C TRP A 119 -92.06 28.27 13.12
N GLY A 120 -92.83 29.15 13.78
CA GLY A 120 -93.19 29.00 15.19
C GLY A 120 -92.13 29.53 16.15
N ASP A 121 -92.20 29.10 17.41
CA ASP A 121 -91.28 29.52 18.48
C ASP A 121 -90.02 28.64 18.51
N ILE A 122 -89.17 28.79 17.50
CA ILE A 122 -87.92 28.01 17.31
C ILE A 122 -86.68 28.81 17.75
N PRO A 123 -85.61 28.13 18.20
CA PRO A 123 -84.34 28.79 18.48
C PRO A 123 -83.72 29.36 17.20
N ALA A 124 -83.07 30.51 17.34
CA ALA A 124 -82.43 31.22 16.24
C ALA A 124 -81.04 31.72 16.61
N VAL A 125 -80.10 31.55 15.69
CA VAL A 125 -78.77 32.16 15.76
C VAL A 125 -78.68 33.24 14.69
N PHE A 126 -78.33 34.45 15.08
CA PHE A 126 -78.19 35.57 14.18
C PHE A 126 -76.71 35.89 14.00
N CYS A 127 -76.25 36.01 12.76
CA CYS A 127 -74.87 36.34 12.44
C CYS A 127 -74.80 37.47 11.42
N GLY A 128 -73.78 38.33 11.50
CA GLY A 128 -73.63 39.49 10.62
C GLY A 128 -74.59 40.63 10.94
N VAL A 129 -75.14 40.70 12.16
CA VAL A 129 -76.09 41.74 12.55
C VAL A 129 -75.34 42.98 13.03
N ASN A 130 -75.63 44.10 12.40
CA ASN A 130 -75.01 45.41 12.66
C ASN A 130 -75.98 46.31 13.46
N ASN A 131 -75.47 47.04 14.47
CA ASN A 131 -76.19 48.01 15.34
C ASN A 131 -77.25 47.41 16.29
N ILE A 132 -76.79 46.53 17.17
CA ILE A 132 -77.61 45.71 18.07
C ILE A 132 -78.23 46.50 19.25
N ASN A 133 -77.73 47.70 19.57
CA ASN A 133 -78.16 48.47 20.75
C ASN A 133 -79.64 48.90 20.74
N GLU A 134 -80.24 49.14 19.56
CA GLU A 134 -81.68 49.44 19.45
C GLU A 134 -82.53 48.15 19.30
N GLN A 135 -81.92 47.05 18.86
CA GLN A 135 -82.60 45.82 18.46
C GLN A 135 -82.61 44.72 19.54
N LEU A 136 -81.76 44.83 20.58
CA LEU A 136 -81.72 43.92 21.75
C LEU A 136 -83.04 43.79 22.51
N ASN A 137 -83.89 44.81 22.46
CA ASN A 137 -85.18 44.81 23.15
C ASN A 137 -86.27 44.00 22.42
N LEU A 138 -86.00 43.53 21.19
CA LEU A 138 -86.98 42.87 20.32
C LEU A 138 -86.95 41.34 20.38
N VAL A 139 -85.94 40.75 21.03
CA VAL A 139 -85.64 39.31 20.94
C VAL A 139 -85.45 38.70 22.35
N ASP A 140 -86.02 37.52 22.59
CA ASP A 140 -85.87 36.80 23.87
C ASP A 140 -84.48 36.17 23.98
N SER A 141 -83.61 36.78 24.78
CA SER A 141 -82.21 36.38 24.98
C SER A 141 -82.02 34.99 25.59
N SER A 142 -83.10 34.31 26.00
CA SER A 142 -83.05 32.93 26.51
C SER A 142 -83.09 31.85 25.42
N LYS A 143 -83.51 32.19 24.18
CA LYS A 143 -83.64 31.24 23.05
C LYS A 143 -82.93 31.68 21.77
N HIS A 144 -82.52 32.93 21.72
CA HIS A 144 -81.93 33.56 20.54
C HIS A 144 -80.54 34.08 20.85
N VAL A 145 -79.56 33.72 20.02
CA VAL A 145 -78.16 34.11 20.21
C VAL A 145 -77.71 35.00 19.06
N ILE A 146 -77.12 36.15 19.40
CA ILE A 146 -76.63 37.11 18.42
C ILE A 146 -75.11 37.06 18.39
N VAL A 147 -74.55 36.81 17.21
CA VAL A 147 -73.12 36.93 16.92
C VAL A 147 -72.88 38.35 16.41
N HIS A 148 -72.25 39.17 17.26
CA HIS A 148 -71.95 40.56 16.96
C HIS A 148 -70.88 40.69 15.85
N GLU A 149 -71.20 41.43 14.80
CA GLU A 149 -70.21 41.85 13.81
C GLU A 149 -69.66 43.22 14.21
N ILE A 150 -68.39 43.26 14.64
CA ILE A 150 -67.71 44.50 14.98
C ILE A 150 -66.43 44.53 14.15
N ILE A 151 -66.34 45.47 13.21
CA ILE A 151 -65.10 45.72 12.48
C ILE A 151 -64.14 46.53 13.34
N ASN A 152 -62.90 46.08 13.48
CA ASN A 152 -61.88 46.82 14.20
C ASN A 152 -61.24 47.90 13.33
N ILE A 153 -61.99 49.00 13.17
CA ILE A 153 -61.53 50.17 12.44
C ILE A 153 -60.31 50.81 13.11
N LYS A 154 -60.32 50.91 14.44
CA LYS A 154 -59.20 51.49 15.20
C LYS A 154 -57.89 50.75 14.91
N GLY A 155 -57.87 49.44 15.07
CA GLY A 155 -56.70 48.59 14.80
C GLY A 155 -56.29 48.64 13.33
N SER A 156 -57.23 48.77 12.40
CA SER A 156 -56.90 48.95 10.97
C SER A 156 -56.20 50.28 10.70
N ILE A 157 -56.63 51.37 11.32
CA ILE A 157 -55.97 52.69 11.20
C ILE A 157 -54.55 52.64 11.78
N GLU A 158 -54.38 52.01 12.95
CA GLU A 158 -53.05 51.84 13.58
C GLU A 158 -52.09 51.00 12.70
N LEU A 159 -52.59 49.94 12.06
CA LEU A 159 -51.80 49.14 11.13
C LEU A 159 -51.37 49.94 9.90
N ILE A 160 -52.28 50.74 9.34
CA ILE A 160 -51.97 51.61 8.19
C ILE A 160 -50.87 52.61 8.58
N GLU A 161 -50.95 53.20 9.78
CA GLU A 161 -49.92 54.12 10.30
C GLU A 161 -48.56 53.43 10.50
N GLN A 162 -48.55 52.20 11.02
CA GLN A 162 -47.33 51.40 11.20
C GLN A 162 -46.67 51.03 9.86
N LEU A 163 -47.48 50.60 8.89
CA LEU A 163 -47.01 50.22 7.55
C LEU A 163 -46.56 51.43 6.72
N GLN A 164 -47.18 52.60 6.93
CA GLN A 164 -46.90 53.84 6.21
C GLN A 164 -46.64 55.02 7.16
N PRO A 165 -45.45 55.10 7.81
CA PRO A 165 -45.13 56.17 8.76
C PRO A 165 -45.15 57.59 8.15
N ASN A 166 -44.99 57.71 6.83
CA ASN A 166 -45.00 58.97 6.08
C ASN A 166 -46.34 59.25 5.40
N LEU A 167 -47.43 58.59 5.82
CA LEU A 167 -48.77 58.85 5.27
C LEU A 167 -49.15 60.32 5.49
N GLU A 168 -49.62 60.99 4.44
CA GLU A 168 -50.10 62.38 4.50
C GLU A 168 -51.64 62.43 4.56
N GLU A 169 -52.31 61.57 3.79
CA GLU A 169 -53.78 61.57 3.66
C GLU A 169 -54.35 60.15 3.47
N LEU A 170 -55.37 59.81 4.27
CA LEU A 170 -56.15 58.57 4.18
C LEU A 170 -57.50 58.81 3.50
N ILE A 171 -57.76 58.11 2.40
CA ILE A 171 -58.96 58.29 1.60
C ILE A 171 -59.96 57.20 1.97
N VAL A 172 -61.05 57.61 2.61
CA VAL A 172 -62.03 56.71 3.19
C VAL A 172 -63.23 56.62 2.28
N ILE A 173 -63.51 55.43 1.78
CA ILE A 173 -64.59 55.20 0.82
C ILE A 173 -65.71 54.43 1.48
N SER A 174 -66.92 54.99 1.39
CA SER A 174 -68.17 54.36 1.83
C SER A 174 -69.30 54.65 0.84
N ASP A 175 -70.44 53.99 1.02
CA ASP A 175 -71.61 54.07 0.15
C ASP A 175 -72.90 54.44 0.90
N LYS A 176 -74.02 54.50 0.15
CA LYS A 176 -75.34 54.90 0.67
C LYS A 176 -76.04 53.82 1.49
N THR A 177 -75.46 52.63 1.61
CA THR A 177 -76.12 51.55 2.35
C THR A 177 -76.16 51.86 3.85
N LEU A 178 -77.09 51.26 4.57
CA LEU A 178 -77.18 51.40 6.02
C LEU A 178 -75.87 51.00 6.69
N SER A 179 -75.32 49.85 6.31
CA SER A 179 -74.02 49.35 6.80
C SER A 179 -72.88 50.31 6.47
N GLY A 180 -72.81 50.83 5.24
CA GLY A 180 -71.80 51.81 4.83
C GLY A 180 -71.81 53.09 5.68
N ASN A 181 -73.00 53.63 5.99
CA ASN A 181 -73.12 54.81 6.86
C ASN A 181 -72.71 54.52 8.31
N ILE A 182 -73.04 53.33 8.83
CA ILE A 182 -72.65 52.90 10.18
C ILE A 182 -71.12 52.79 10.28
N PHE A 183 -70.49 52.08 9.34
CA PHE A 183 -69.03 51.92 9.31
C PHE A 183 -68.31 53.26 9.15
N LEU A 184 -68.88 54.19 8.36
CA LEU A 184 -68.33 55.53 8.23
C LEU A 184 -68.41 56.31 9.55
N SER A 185 -69.52 56.23 10.28
CA SER A 185 -69.63 56.85 11.61
C SER A 185 -68.60 56.26 12.58
N GLN A 186 -68.47 54.94 12.62
CA GLN A 186 -67.49 54.25 13.46
C GLN A 186 -66.04 54.66 13.10
N PHE A 187 -65.75 54.86 11.82
CA PHE A 187 -64.46 55.37 11.37
C PHE A 187 -64.20 56.79 11.90
N ILE A 188 -65.16 57.69 11.76
CA ILE A 188 -65.03 59.08 12.23
C ILE A 188 -64.77 59.10 13.73
N ASP A 189 -65.52 58.30 14.50
CA ASP A 189 -65.36 58.20 15.95
C ASP A 189 -63.98 57.64 16.33
N ALA A 190 -63.54 56.56 15.68
CA ALA A 190 -62.24 55.94 15.92
C ALA A 190 -61.07 56.86 15.51
N PHE A 191 -61.20 57.59 14.41
CA PHE A 191 -60.18 58.51 13.93
C PHE A 191 -60.05 59.73 14.85
N ASN A 192 -61.17 60.28 15.33
CA ASN A 192 -61.18 61.47 16.19
C ASN A 192 -60.83 61.17 17.66
N ALA A 193 -60.85 59.90 18.07
CA ALA A 193 -60.49 59.50 19.42
C ALA A 193 -59.00 59.77 19.77
N GLU A 194 -58.11 59.87 18.78
CA GLU A 194 -56.66 60.04 18.99
C GLU A 194 -56.06 61.01 17.96
N THR A 195 -55.07 61.81 18.35
CA THR A 195 -54.38 62.73 17.43
C THR A 195 -53.42 61.96 16.52
N ARG A 196 -53.54 62.14 15.20
CA ARG A 196 -52.75 61.43 14.17
C ARG A 196 -51.99 62.41 13.26
N ASN A 197 -50.92 61.92 12.65
CA ASN A 197 -50.00 62.73 11.82
C ASN A 197 -50.46 62.92 10.36
N PHE A 198 -51.59 62.33 9.97
CA PHE A 198 -52.16 62.40 8.63
C PHE A 198 -53.61 62.88 8.68
N SER A 199 -54.10 63.48 7.59
CA SER A 199 -55.52 63.84 7.44
C SER A 199 -56.33 62.71 6.81
N TYR A 200 -57.65 62.80 6.83
CA TYR A 200 -58.50 61.92 6.04
C TYR A 200 -59.45 62.70 5.12
N GLN A 201 -59.77 62.11 3.98
CA GLN A 201 -60.79 62.59 3.06
C GLN A 201 -61.87 61.52 2.90
N ILE A 202 -63.13 61.88 3.12
CA ILE A 202 -64.26 60.97 2.91
C ILE A 202 -64.77 61.12 1.48
N ILE A 203 -64.83 60.00 0.76
CA ILE A 203 -65.60 59.87 -0.48
C ILE A 203 -66.80 58.98 -0.15
N ASN A 204 -67.91 59.62 0.19
CA ASN A 204 -69.19 58.97 0.43
C ASN A 204 -70.16 59.32 -0.70
N ASN A 205 -71.09 58.43 -1.01
CA ASN A 205 -72.32 58.80 -1.72
C ASN A 205 -72.10 59.41 -3.13
N THR A 206 -71.06 58.99 -3.84
CA THR A 206 -70.64 59.56 -5.13
C THR A 206 -71.09 58.69 -6.31
N GLU A 207 -71.55 59.30 -7.42
CA GLU A 207 -71.91 58.56 -8.64
C GLU A 207 -70.71 57.76 -9.20
N PRO A 208 -70.91 56.56 -9.78
CA PRO A 208 -69.82 55.70 -10.26
C PRO A 208 -68.77 56.42 -11.13
N GLN A 209 -69.23 57.31 -12.03
CA GLN A 209 -68.35 58.05 -12.92
C GLN A 209 -67.47 59.07 -12.17
N GLN A 210 -68.04 59.71 -11.15
CA GLN A 210 -67.34 60.67 -10.31
C GLN A 210 -66.36 59.97 -9.37
N LEU A 211 -66.71 58.81 -8.81
CA LEU A 211 -65.80 57.99 -8.01
C LEU A 211 -64.57 57.56 -8.82
N LYS A 212 -64.78 57.09 -10.06
CA LYS A 212 -63.68 56.72 -10.96
C LYS A 212 -62.79 57.92 -11.26
N GLN A 213 -63.36 59.08 -11.56
CA GLN A 213 -62.59 60.31 -11.81
C GLN A 213 -61.80 60.75 -10.58
N ALA A 214 -62.43 60.73 -9.40
CA ALA A 214 -61.79 61.10 -8.14
C ALA A 214 -60.58 60.19 -7.89
N LEU A 215 -60.73 58.87 -8.03
CA LEU A 215 -59.65 57.90 -7.79
C LEU A 215 -58.46 58.05 -8.75
N HIS A 216 -58.71 58.34 -10.03
CA HIS A 216 -57.65 58.56 -11.02
C HIS A 216 -56.92 59.89 -10.88
N GLN A 217 -57.51 60.88 -10.23
CA GLN A 217 -56.90 62.19 -9.98
C GLN A 217 -56.00 62.20 -8.73
N LEU A 218 -56.00 61.11 -7.95
CA LEU A 218 -55.19 61.02 -6.74
C LEU A 218 -53.71 60.78 -7.09
N PRO A 219 -52.77 61.60 -6.57
CA PRO A 219 -51.35 61.31 -6.67
C PRO A 219 -51.00 60.05 -5.86
N ALA A 220 -50.05 59.27 -6.36
CA ALA A 220 -49.69 57.96 -5.79
C ALA A 220 -48.82 58.03 -4.52
N ALA A 221 -48.21 59.18 -4.21
CA ALA A 221 -47.26 59.31 -3.10
C ALA A 221 -47.96 59.60 -1.76
N ASN A 222 -47.52 58.93 -0.69
CA ASN A 222 -47.91 59.18 0.70
C ASN A 222 -49.42 59.14 0.99
N ARG A 223 -50.19 58.37 0.22
CA ARG A 223 -51.63 58.18 0.40
C ARG A 223 -52.00 56.71 0.53
N ALA A 224 -53.13 56.46 1.15
CA ALA A 224 -53.72 55.14 1.28
C ALA A 224 -55.24 55.26 1.09
N VAL A 225 -55.87 54.19 0.61
CA VAL A 225 -57.32 54.09 0.53
C VAL A 225 -57.80 53.11 1.59
N TYR A 226 -58.75 53.53 2.40
CA TYR A 226 -59.46 52.65 3.33
C TYR A 226 -60.89 52.44 2.88
N LEU A 227 -61.17 51.22 2.44
CA LEU A 227 -62.43 50.84 1.84
C LEU A 227 -63.33 50.18 2.88
N LEU A 228 -64.33 50.93 3.36
CA LEU A 228 -65.31 50.47 4.34
C LEU A 228 -66.46 49.73 3.66
N SER A 229 -67.04 50.32 2.61
CA SER A 229 -68.13 49.72 1.83
C SER A 229 -68.16 50.32 0.42
N LEU A 230 -68.53 49.50 -0.58
CA LEU A 230 -68.66 49.97 -1.96
C LEU A 230 -69.69 49.15 -2.74
N TYR A 231 -70.95 49.56 -2.65
CA TYR A 231 -72.05 49.09 -3.48
C TYR A 231 -72.51 50.22 -4.41
N THR A 232 -72.33 50.02 -5.72
CA THR A 232 -72.81 50.97 -6.74
C THR A 232 -73.76 50.29 -7.72
N GLN A 233 -74.62 51.08 -8.36
CA GLN A 233 -75.56 50.62 -9.38
C GLN A 233 -75.08 51.09 -10.76
N ARG A 234 -74.21 50.30 -11.42
CA ARG A 234 -73.74 50.62 -12.78
C ARG A 234 -74.72 50.20 -13.87
N ASP A 235 -75.47 49.11 -13.63
CA ASP A 235 -76.35 48.47 -14.63
C ASP A 235 -77.82 48.35 -14.16
N GLY A 236 -78.23 49.15 -13.17
CA GLY A 236 -79.59 49.10 -12.57
C GLY A 236 -79.78 48.01 -11.50
N ILE A 237 -78.78 47.17 -11.26
CA ILE A 237 -78.72 46.17 -10.19
C ILE A 237 -77.47 46.43 -9.34
N PRO A 238 -77.51 46.35 -8.00
CA PRO A 238 -76.32 46.47 -7.16
C PRO A 238 -75.32 45.34 -7.41
N ASN A 239 -74.07 45.71 -7.71
CA ASN A 239 -72.97 44.77 -7.89
C ASN A 239 -72.26 44.48 -6.56
N GLU A 240 -71.63 43.31 -6.44
CA GLU A 240 -70.85 42.97 -5.25
C GLU A 240 -69.62 43.86 -5.11
N MET A 241 -69.28 44.17 -3.87
CA MET A 241 -68.13 44.99 -3.51
C MET A 241 -66.82 44.47 -4.14
N ILE A 242 -66.61 43.16 -4.21
CA ILE A 242 -65.41 42.59 -4.86
C ILE A 242 -65.31 42.95 -6.36
N HIS A 243 -66.44 42.99 -7.07
CA HIS A 243 -66.47 43.31 -8.49
C HIS A 243 -66.34 44.80 -8.74
N GLU A 244 -66.97 45.63 -7.90
CA GLU A 244 -66.84 47.08 -7.94
C GLU A 244 -65.41 47.51 -7.59
N SER A 245 -64.83 46.97 -6.52
CA SER A 245 -63.44 47.24 -6.14
C SER A 245 -62.47 46.86 -7.27
N ARG A 246 -62.63 45.68 -7.87
CA ARG A 246 -61.82 45.29 -9.04
C ARG A 246 -61.96 46.25 -10.21
N TYR A 247 -63.14 46.80 -10.45
CA TYR A 247 -63.38 47.73 -11.56
C TYR A 247 -62.75 49.11 -11.30
N PHE A 248 -62.89 49.65 -10.09
CA PHE A 248 -62.40 50.99 -9.76
C PHE A 248 -60.91 51.06 -9.45
N PHE A 249 -60.35 50.03 -8.80
CA PHE A 249 -58.95 50.02 -8.36
C PHE A 249 -57.97 49.36 -9.33
N LYS A 250 -58.45 48.80 -10.46
CA LYS A 250 -57.60 48.11 -11.45
C LYS A 250 -56.39 48.92 -11.89
N ASP A 251 -56.60 50.22 -12.12
CA ASP A 251 -55.63 51.14 -12.69
C ASP A 251 -55.16 52.20 -11.66
N VAL A 252 -55.47 51.98 -10.37
CA VAL A 252 -55.13 52.89 -9.26
C VAL A 252 -53.92 52.32 -8.53
N ASN A 253 -52.82 53.07 -8.51
CA ASN A 253 -51.57 52.64 -7.87
C ASN A 253 -51.43 53.23 -6.46
N ILE A 254 -52.38 52.91 -5.58
CA ILE A 254 -52.41 53.38 -4.18
C ILE A 254 -52.69 52.16 -3.29
N PRO A 255 -51.99 52.01 -2.14
CA PRO A 255 -52.29 50.99 -1.13
C PRO A 255 -53.76 51.00 -0.73
N LEU A 256 -54.44 49.86 -0.89
CA LEU A 256 -55.85 49.68 -0.54
C LEU A 256 -55.95 48.80 0.71
N TYR A 257 -56.68 49.26 1.72
CA TYR A 257 -56.94 48.54 2.96
C TYR A 257 -58.44 48.35 3.16
N SER A 258 -58.83 47.31 3.88
CA SER A 258 -60.23 47.03 4.21
C SER A 258 -60.30 46.09 5.42
N ASN A 259 -61.51 45.82 5.92
CA ASN A 259 -61.78 44.84 6.98
C ASN A 259 -62.32 43.52 6.43
N TRP A 260 -62.45 43.39 5.11
CA TRP A 260 -63.16 42.28 4.49
C TRP A 260 -62.19 41.29 3.82
N ASP A 261 -62.19 40.03 4.28
CA ASP A 261 -61.30 38.99 3.75
C ASP A 261 -61.58 38.60 2.30
N PHE A 262 -62.83 38.69 1.84
CA PHE A 262 -63.20 38.34 0.46
C PHE A 262 -62.57 39.25 -0.61
N LEU A 263 -62.00 40.39 -0.21
CA LEU A 263 -61.20 41.21 -1.12
C LEU A 263 -59.80 40.64 -1.35
N MET A 264 -59.35 39.68 -0.55
CA MET A 264 -58.09 38.96 -0.73
C MET A 264 -58.26 37.73 -1.65
N PRO A 265 -57.20 37.28 -2.34
CA PRO A 265 -55.88 37.91 -2.51
C PRO A 265 -55.86 39.00 -3.61
N ASP A 266 -54.73 39.70 -3.72
CA ASP A 266 -54.34 40.58 -4.84
C ASP A 266 -55.08 41.93 -4.99
N MET A 267 -56.00 42.28 -4.08
CA MET A 267 -56.71 43.58 -4.10
C MET A 267 -56.28 44.53 -2.99
N ILE A 268 -56.32 44.07 -1.75
CA ILE A 268 -55.98 44.87 -0.57
C ILE A 268 -54.60 44.47 -0.04
N VAL A 269 -53.88 45.43 0.56
CA VAL A 269 -52.63 45.19 1.29
C VAL A 269 -52.88 44.29 2.49
N GLY A 270 -54.01 44.50 3.17
CA GLY A 270 -54.40 43.78 4.36
C GLY A 270 -55.17 44.67 5.34
N GLY A 271 -55.23 44.25 6.59
CA GLY A 271 -55.92 44.99 7.66
C GLY A 271 -56.28 44.08 8.83
N GLN A 272 -57.12 44.60 9.72
CA GLN A 272 -57.84 43.78 10.70
C GLN A 272 -59.06 43.18 10.00
N LEU A 273 -58.91 41.96 9.49
CA LEU A 273 -59.89 41.31 8.63
C LEU A 273 -60.85 40.42 9.41
N LEU A 274 -62.13 40.54 9.07
CA LEU A 274 -63.18 39.58 9.43
C LEU A 274 -63.25 38.49 8.35
N LYS A 275 -63.37 37.24 8.81
CA LYS A 275 -63.57 36.08 7.95
C LYS A 275 -65.01 35.60 8.04
N ALA A 276 -65.71 35.60 6.91
CA ALA A 276 -67.09 35.10 6.83
C ALA A 276 -67.19 33.63 7.27
N HIS A 277 -66.15 32.84 6.97
CA HIS A 277 -66.09 31.42 7.33
C HIS A 277 -66.12 31.20 8.85
N ASP A 278 -65.32 31.95 9.60
CA ASP A 278 -65.30 31.84 11.07
C ASP A 278 -66.65 32.27 11.68
N GLN A 279 -67.34 33.22 11.03
CA GLN A 279 -68.69 33.64 11.42
C GLN A 279 -69.73 32.54 11.20
N GLY A 280 -69.69 31.88 10.04
CA GLY A 280 -70.54 30.71 9.79
C GLY A 280 -70.24 29.57 10.76
N LYS A 281 -68.97 29.30 11.04
CA LYS A 281 -68.54 28.25 11.97
C LYS A 281 -69.04 28.51 13.39
N LEU A 282 -68.82 29.71 13.93
CA LEU A 282 -69.32 30.07 15.26
C LEU A 282 -70.84 29.98 15.32
N SER A 283 -71.54 30.40 14.25
CA SER A 283 -73.01 30.30 14.20
C SER A 283 -73.49 28.85 14.23
N ALA A 284 -72.78 27.95 13.55
CA ALA A 284 -73.06 26.52 13.56
C ALA A 284 -72.79 25.89 14.93
N GLU A 285 -71.66 26.22 15.57
CA GLU A 285 -71.31 25.78 16.93
C GLU A 285 -72.38 26.21 17.94
N LEU A 286 -72.80 27.47 17.90
CA LEU A 286 -73.86 27.99 18.78
C LEU A 286 -75.20 27.31 18.51
N MET A 287 -75.57 27.10 17.25
CA MET A 287 -76.81 26.40 16.90
C MET A 287 -76.80 24.97 17.45
N GLN A 288 -75.67 24.27 17.31
CA GLN A 288 -75.50 22.92 17.84
C GLN A 288 -75.64 22.87 19.37
N GLN A 289 -75.06 23.83 20.09
CA GLN A 289 -75.21 23.94 21.55
C GLN A 289 -76.67 24.17 21.96
N ILE A 290 -77.38 25.04 21.24
CA ILE A 290 -78.80 25.31 21.50
C ILE A 290 -79.65 24.06 21.27
N LEU A 291 -79.41 23.32 20.18
CA LEU A 291 -80.11 22.06 19.88
C LEU A 291 -79.82 20.96 20.91
N LYS A 292 -78.65 21.01 21.57
CA LYS A 292 -78.27 20.11 22.69
C LYS A 292 -78.79 20.60 24.06
N HIS A 293 -79.55 21.69 24.11
CA HIS A 293 -80.09 22.33 25.32
C HIS A 293 -79.00 22.81 26.31
N GLU A 294 -77.82 23.16 25.81
CA GLU A 294 -76.74 23.74 26.61
C GLU A 294 -76.99 25.24 26.84
N SER A 295 -76.52 25.77 27.98
CA SER A 295 -76.64 27.21 28.26
C SER A 295 -75.64 27.99 27.40
N VAL A 296 -76.14 28.83 26.50
CA VAL A 296 -75.30 29.63 25.61
C VAL A 296 -75.20 31.07 26.14
N SER A 297 -73.97 31.56 26.35
CA SER A 297 -73.72 32.97 26.65
C SER A 297 -73.48 33.78 25.37
N LEU A 298 -73.78 35.08 25.41
CA LEU A 298 -73.40 36.03 24.36
C LEU A 298 -71.90 35.90 24.05
N HIS A 299 -71.57 35.43 22.85
CA HIS A 299 -70.20 35.34 22.37
C HIS A 299 -69.89 36.56 21.51
N ASN A 300 -68.91 37.36 21.94
CA ASN A 300 -68.26 38.30 21.04
C ASN A 300 -67.50 37.49 19.98
N PHE A 301 -67.62 37.91 18.73
CA PHE A 301 -66.89 37.29 17.62
C PHE A 301 -65.36 37.38 17.90
N PRO A 302 -64.62 36.24 17.95
CA PRO A 302 -63.17 36.22 18.23
C PRO A 302 -62.30 36.77 17.08
N PRO A 303 -60.98 36.96 17.34
CA PRO A 303 -60.25 38.20 17.13
C PRO A 303 -60.04 38.55 15.66
N ASP A 304 -59.93 39.86 15.40
CA ASP A 304 -59.50 40.36 14.11
C ASP A 304 -58.22 39.65 13.63
N TYR A 305 -58.26 39.11 12.41
CA TYR A 305 -57.07 38.56 11.81
C TYR A 305 -56.28 39.71 11.21
N THR A 306 -55.11 40.00 11.77
CA THR A 306 -54.13 40.82 11.06
C THR A 306 -53.56 39.99 9.92
N ILE A 307 -54.01 40.24 8.70
CA ILE A 307 -53.54 39.53 7.50
C ILE A 307 -52.99 40.54 6.51
N PHE A 308 -51.83 40.22 5.92
CA PHE A 308 -51.27 40.98 4.81
C PHE A 308 -51.00 40.10 3.60
N ASP A 309 -51.12 40.68 2.41
CA ASP A 309 -50.73 40.06 1.15
C ASP A 309 -49.28 40.44 0.83
N GLU A 310 -48.37 39.46 0.80
CA GLU A 310 -46.95 39.72 0.54
C GLU A 310 -46.72 40.33 -0.84
N HIS A 311 -47.52 39.97 -1.85
CA HIS A 311 -47.42 40.59 -3.18
C HIS A 311 -47.75 42.09 -3.13
N GLN A 312 -48.77 42.49 -2.36
CA GLN A 312 -49.15 43.90 -2.24
C GLN A 312 -48.18 44.68 -1.35
N LEU A 313 -47.67 44.09 -0.27
CA LEU A 313 -46.60 44.67 0.53
C LEU A 313 -45.37 44.98 -0.32
N ASN A 314 -44.96 44.03 -1.17
CA ASN A 314 -43.84 44.21 -2.10
C ASN A 314 -44.15 45.23 -3.20
N LYS A 315 -45.35 45.19 -3.79
CA LYS A 315 -45.81 46.12 -4.85
C LYS A 315 -45.72 47.58 -4.40
N TYR A 316 -46.12 47.87 -3.16
CA TYR A 316 -46.13 49.22 -2.61
C TYR A 316 -44.93 49.53 -1.71
N GLN A 317 -43.94 48.63 -1.63
CA GLN A 317 -42.72 48.79 -0.82
C GLN A 317 -43.01 49.11 0.66
N LEU A 318 -44.03 48.46 1.22
CA LEU A 318 -44.48 48.67 2.59
C LEU A 318 -43.65 47.83 3.56
N ASN A 319 -43.19 48.45 4.65
CA ASN A 319 -42.34 47.75 5.60
C ASN A 319 -43.16 47.01 6.66
N LYS A 320 -43.32 45.70 6.46
CA LYS A 320 -43.98 44.81 7.44
C LYS A 320 -43.24 44.70 8.78
N GLU A 321 -41.96 45.04 8.86
CA GLU A 321 -41.19 45.01 10.13
C GLU A 321 -41.62 46.08 11.14
N ASN A 322 -42.32 47.11 10.68
CA ASN A 322 -42.84 48.17 11.56
C ASN A 322 -44.12 47.75 12.32
N VAL A 323 -44.71 46.60 11.96
CA VAL A 323 -45.95 46.10 12.56
C VAL A 323 -45.64 45.38 13.87
N ASN A 324 -46.22 45.87 14.97
CA ASN A 324 -45.94 45.38 16.33
C ASN A 324 -46.94 44.34 16.84
N VAL A 325 -47.80 43.83 15.97
CA VAL A 325 -48.80 42.79 16.28
C VAL A 325 -48.52 41.54 15.45
N ASP A 326 -48.90 40.37 15.97
CA ASP A 326 -48.78 39.12 15.22
C ASP A 326 -49.68 39.17 13.97
N PHE A 327 -49.12 38.87 12.80
CA PHE A 327 -49.83 38.88 11.53
C PHE A 327 -49.61 37.62 10.70
N GLN A 328 -50.57 37.32 9.83
CA GLN A 328 -50.50 36.23 8.85
C GLN A 328 -50.13 36.80 7.47
N LEU A 329 -49.16 36.18 6.81
CA LEU A 329 -48.83 36.49 5.41
C LEU A 329 -49.51 35.48 4.49
N ILE A 330 -50.25 35.98 3.51
CA ILE A 330 -50.69 35.19 2.36
C ILE A 330 -49.80 35.51 1.15
N ASN A 331 -49.75 34.57 0.20
CA ASN A 331 -48.89 34.63 -0.98
C ASN A 331 -47.39 34.76 -0.64
N GLU A 332 -46.92 34.08 0.41
CA GLU A 332 -45.51 34.09 0.78
C GLU A 332 -44.65 33.52 -0.37
N GLU A 333 -43.63 34.25 -0.83
CA GLU A 333 -42.69 33.74 -1.81
C GLU A 333 -41.87 32.60 -1.18
N ILE A 334 -42.24 31.35 -1.48
CA ILE A 334 -41.54 30.19 -0.96
C ILE A 334 -40.12 30.16 -1.54
N SER A 335 -39.12 30.50 -0.71
CA SER A 335 -37.71 30.39 -1.08
C SER A 335 -37.38 29.00 -1.66
N PHE A 336 -36.58 28.97 -2.73
CA PHE A 336 -36.14 27.74 -3.40
C PHE A 336 -35.65 26.65 -2.42
N VAL A 337 -34.89 27.04 -1.39
CA VAL A 337 -34.37 26.11 -0.38
C VAL A 337 -35.49 25.51 0.48
N ARG A 338 -36.52 26.28 0.78
CA ARG A 338 -37.69 25.81 1.55
C ARG A 338 -38.60 24.95 0.68
N ALA A 339 -38.78 25.31 -0.59
CA ALA A 339 -39.57 24.56 -1.56
C ALA A 339 -38.99 23.15 -1.80
N TYR A 340 -37.66 23.04 -1.96
CA TYR A 340 -36.99 21.79 -2.35
C TYR A 340 -36.17 21.14 -1.22
N LYS A 341 -36.51 21.44 0.05
CA LYS A 341 -35.72 20.96 1.19
C LYS A 341 -35.59 19.43 1.21
N LYS A 342 -36.68 18.71 0.90
CA LYS A 342 -36.70 17.24 0.94
C LYS A 342 -35.86 16.66 -0.21
N GLU A 343 -36.00 17.22 -1.40
CA GLU A 343 -35.31 16.84 -2.62
C GLU A 343 -33.80 17.07 -2.49
N LEU A 344 -33.39 18.23 -1.95
CA LEU A 344 -31.98 18.54 -1.67
C LEU A 344 -31.35 17.55 -0.70
N ILE A 345 -32.06 17.16 0.36
CA ILE A 345 -31.57 16.14 1.30
C ILE A 345 -31.35 14.81 0.58
N VAL A 346 -32.29 14.37 -0.24
CA VAL A 346 -32.16 13.11 -1.01
C VAL A 346 -30.97 13.17 -1.96
N VAL A 347 -30.81 14.25 -2.72
CA VAL A 347 -29.67 14.43 -3.65
C VAL A 347 -28.34 14.43 -2.90
N LEU A 348 -28.25 15.12 -1.76
CA LEU A 348 -27.05 15.15 -0.94
C LEU A 348 -26.74 13.78 -0.32
N SER A 349 -27.75 13.02 0.11
CA SER A 349 -27.56 11.65 0.60
C SER A 349 -27.02 10.74 -0.51
N ILE A 350 -27.57 10.82 -1.72
CA ILE A 350 -27.09 10.03 -2.88
C ILE A 350 -25.63 10.41 -3.21
N LEU A 351 -25.30 11.70 -3.26
CA LEU A 351 -23.93 12.18 -3.50
C LEU A 351 -22.95 11.69 -2.42
N SER A 352 -23.35 11.70 -1.15
CA SER A 352 -22.52 11.22 -0.05
C SER A 352 -22.22 9.72 -0.18
N VAL A 353 -23.22 8.92 -0.55
CA VAL A 353 -23.02 7.48 -0.83
C VAL A 353 -22.07 7.27 -2.01
N PHE A 354 -22.23 8.02 -3.10
CA PHE A 354 -21.31 7.94 -4.24
C PHE A 354 -19.87 8.33 -3.86
N ILE A 355 -19.69 9.40 -3.09
CA ILE A 355 -18.36 9.81 -2.60
C ILE A 355 -17.75 8.71 -1.74
N PHE A 356 -18.53 8.09 -0.85
CA PHE A 356 -18.05 6.99 -0.02
C PHE A 356 -17.63 5.77 -0.86
N ILE A 357 -18.43 5.39 -1.86
CA ILE A 357 -18.09 4.31 -2.80
C ILE A 357 -16.81 4.65 -3.58
N ILE A 358 -16.67 5.88 -4.08
CA ILE A 358 -15.48 6.32 -4.80
C ILE A 358 -14.24 6.23 -3.91
N LEU A 359 -14.32 6.66 -2.65
CA LEU A 359 -13.21 6.56 -1.70
C LEU A 359 -12.82 5.09 -1.42
N LEU A 360 -13.80 4.19 -1.31
CA LEU A 360 -13.53 2.75 -1.17
C LEU A 360 -12.84 2.17 -2.40
N LEU A 361 -13.33 2.50 -3.61
CA LEU A 361 -12.74 2.04 -4.87
C LEU A 361 -11.31 2.57 -5.07
N VAL A 362 -11.09 3.85 -4.78
CA VAL A 362 -9.74 4.45 -4.83
C VAL A 362 -8.82 3.77 -3.82
N GLY A 363 -9.32 3.48 -2.61
CA GLY A 363 -8.58 2.72 -1.60
C GLY A 363 -8.17 1.32 -2.07
N ASP A 364 -9.08 0.59 -2.72
CA ASP A 364 -8.80 -0.74 -3.29
C ASP A 364 -7.75 -0.66 -4.42
N ILE A 365 -7.91 0.30 -5.33
CA ILE A 365 -6.96 0.51 -6.45
C ILE A 365 -5.56 0.82 -5.92
N ILE A 366 -5.44 1.70 -4.91
CA ILE A 366 -4.15 2.04 -4.30
C ILE A 366 -3.52 0.81 -3.64
N LYS A 367 -4.30 -0.01 -2.92
CA LYS A 367 -3.82 -1.25 -2.31
C LYS A 367 -3.31 -2.23 -3.36
N ARG A 368 -4.10 -2.49 -4.41
CA ARG A 368 -3.70 -3.37 -5.52
C ARG A 368 -2.40 -2.92 -6.16
N LYS A 369 -2.28 -1.61 -6.45
CA LYS A 369 -1.10 -1.05 -7.09
C LYS A 369 0.16 -1.11 -6.21
N ARG A 370 0.01 -0.96 -4.88
CA ARG A 370 1.12 -1.19 -3.95
C ARG A 370 1.58 -2.64 -3.93
N ILE A 371 0.63 -3.59 -3.91
CA ILE A 371 0.94 -5.02 -3.94
C ILE A 371 1.69 -5.35 -5.23
N GLU A 372 1.19 -4.88 -6.37
CA GLU A 372 1.83 -5.07 -7.68
C GLU A 372 3.26 -4.50 -7.73
N ILE A 373 3.46 -3.25 -7.30
CA ILE A 373 4.81 -2.63 -7.27
C ILE A 373 5.74 -3.41 -6.33
N SER A 374 5.27 -3.78 -5.13
CA SER A 374 6.08 -4.54 -4.18
C SER A 374 6.45 -5.92 -4.69
N PHE A 375 5.56 -6.54 -5.47
CA PHE A 375 5.80 -7.82 -6.12
C PHE A 375 6.90 -7.71 -7.18
N ILE A 376 6.78 -6.73 -8.09
CA ILE A 376 7.79 -6.45 -9.13
C ILE A 376 9.15 -6.11 -8.51
N GLU A 377 9.18 -5.31 -7.44
CA GLU A 377 10.44 -5.00 -6.75
C GLU A 377 11.06 -6.23 -6.08
N SER A 378 10.23 -7.10 -5.50
CA SER A 378 10.69 -8.34 -4.88
C SER A 378 11.25 -9.31 -5.93
N GLU A 379 10.55 -9.49 -7.06
CA GLU A 379 10.99 -10.32 -8.19
C GLU A 379 12.31 -9.81 -8.77
N LYS A 380 12.40 -8.51 -9.09
CA LYS A 380 13.62 -7.89 -9.61
C LYS A 380 14.78 -7.98 -8.62
N ARG A 381 14.51 -7.86 -7.32
CA ARG A 381 15.55 -8.01 -6.28
C ARG A 381 16.06 -9.45 -6.22
N LEU A 382 15.17 -10.43 -6.34
CA LEU A 382 15.54 -11.84 -6.36
C LEU A 382 16.36 -12.16 -7.62
N GLU A 383 15.95 -11.65 -8.78
CA GLU A 383 16.70 -11.77 -10.03
C GLU A 383 18.10 -11.14 -9.93
N LEU A 384 18.20 -9.92 -9.40
CA LEU A 384 19.49 -9.25 -9.16
C LEU A 384 20.36 -9.99 -8.14
N ALA A 385 19.77 -10.58 -7.09
CA ALA A 385 20.50 -11.35 -6.10
C ALA A 385 21.09 -12.63 -6.70
N ILE A 386 20.30 -13.37 -7.48
CA ILE A 386 20.74 -14.59 -8.17
C ILE A 386 21.83 -14.27 -9.21
N ASN A 387 21.61 -13.22 -10.02
CA ASN A 387 22.60 -12.77 -11.01
C ASN A 387 23.88 -12.25 -10.33
N GLY A 388 23.76 -11.51 -9.22
CA GLY A 388 24.89 -10.98 -8.45
C GLY A 388 25.69 -12.05 -7.72
N ALA A 389 25.03 -13.09 -7.20
CA ALA A 389 25.69 -14.28 -6.65
C ALA A 389 26.36 -15.13 -7.73
N SER A 390 26.14 -14.81 -9.02
CA SER A 390 26.57 -15.62 -10.16
C SER A 390 26.11 -17.06 -10.02
N GLU A 391 24.89 -17.29 -9.55
CA GLU A 391 24.29 -18.62 -9.37
C GLU A 391 23.27 -18.92 -10.46
N GLY A 392 23.22 -20.17 -10.92
CA GLY A 392 22.18 -20.62 -11.84
C GLY A 392 20.95 -21.04 -11.05
N LEU A 393 19.76 -20.66 -11.50
CA LEU A 393 18.48 -21.11 -10.96
C LEU A 393 17.94 -22.21 -11.87
N TRP A 394 17.43 -23.28 -11.26
CA TRP A 394 16.73 -24.34 -11.97
C TRP A 394 15.45 -24.73 -11.23
N ASP A 395 14.42 -25.07 -11.98
CA ASP A 395 13.12 -25.49 -11.45
C ASP A 395 12.54 -26.59 -12.33
N VAL A 396 12.23 -27.73 -11.72
CA VAL A 396 11.83 -28.96 -12.39
C VAL A 396 10.39 -29.26 -12.02
N GLU A 397 9.53 -29.37 -13.02
CA GLU A 397 8.17 -29.87 -12.89
C GLU A 397 8.07 -31.27 -13.53
N ILE A 398 7.98 -32.29 -12.68
CA ILE A 398 8.10 -33.70 -13.05
C ILE A 398 6.92 -34.16 -13.91
N SER A 399 5.69 -33.78 -13.56
CA SER A 399 4.48 -34.15 -14.30
C SER A 399 4.45 -33.64 -15.74
N LYS A 400 5.08 -32.50 -16.02
CA LYS A 400 5.15 -31.90 -17.36
C LYS A 400 6.44 -32.21 -18.12
N ASN A 401 7.37 -32.94 -17.52
CA ASN A 401 8.73 -33.13 -18.04
C ASN A 401 9.39 -31.79 -18.43
N TYR A 402 9.24 -30.79 -17.57
CA TYR A 402 9.69 -29.43 -17.84
C TYR A 402 10.77 -29.03 -16.85
N ILE A 403 11.87 -28.49 -17.38
CA ILE A 403 12.96 -27.91 -16.60
C ILE A 403 13.11 -26.46 -17.04
N TYR A 404 12.81 -25.55 -16.13
CA TYR A 404 13.17 -24.15 -16.26
C TYR A 404 14.61 -23.97 -15.76
N ILE A 405 15.38 -23.22 -16.52
CA ILE A 405 16.71 -22.74 -16.12
C ILE A 405 16.78 -21.25 -16.40
N ASN A 406 17.47 -20.50 -15.55
CA ASN A 406 17.74 -19.10 -15.84
C ASN A 406 18.93 -18.93 -16.80
N GLU A 407 19.06 -17.72 -17.33
CA GLU A 407 20.16 -17.31 -18.22
C GLU A 407 21.55 -17.56 -17.63
N GLN A 408 21.70 -17.40 -16.31
CA GLN A 408 22.97 -17.59 -15.64
C GLN A 408 23.42 -19.06 -15.65
N PHE A 409 22.51 -20.02 -15.45
CA PHE A 409 22.79 -21.46 -15.57
C PHE A 409 23.38 -21.77 -16.95
N ALA A 410 22.73 -21.28 -18.02
CA ALA A 410 23.18 -21.51 -19.39
C ALA A 410 24.57 -20.91 -19.65
N ARG A 411 24.81 -19.67 -19.19
CA ARG A 411 26.10 -18.99 -19.31
C ARG A 411 27.23 -19.70 -18.58
N MET A 412 26.97 -20.29 -17.42
CA MET A 412 27.98 -21.08 -16.68
C MET A 412 28.51 -22.27 -17.48
N LEU A 413 27.66 -22.88 -18.31
CA LEU A 413 28.02 -24.01 -19.19
C LEU A 413 28.52 -23.54 -20.57
N GLY A 414 28.62 -22.22 -20.81
CA GLY A 414 29.11 -21.62 -22.05
C GLY A 414 28.06 -21.38 -23.13
N TYR A 415 26.78 -21.48 -22.82
CA TYR A 415 25.67 -21.18 -23.74
C TYR A 415 25.30 -19.69 -23.70
N GLN A 416 24.75 -19.17 -24.80
CA GLN A 416 24.39 -17.74 -24.94
C GLN A 416 23.03 -17.41 -24.33
N SER A 417 22.12 -18.39 -24.25
CA SER A 417 20.79 -18.22 -23.67
C SER A 417 20.26 -19.52 -23.09
N ALA A 418 19.28 -19.43 -22.19
CA ALA A 418 18.59 -20.60 -21.64
C ALA A 418 17.94 -21.46 -22.75
N ASP A 419 17.40 -20.82 -23.79
CA ASP A 419 16.76 -21.50 -24.92
C ASP A 419 17.74 -22.35 -25.76
N GLU A 420 19.03 -22.03 -25.74
CA GLU A 420 20.06 -22.78 -26.46
C GLU A 420 20.38 -24.12 -25.78
N LEU A 421 20.22 -24.20 -24.45
CA LEU A 421 20.50 -25.40 -23.67
C LEU A 421 19.26 -26.30 -23.59
N THR A 422 19.21 -27.33 -24.44
CA THR A 422 18.12 -28.31 -24.40
C THR A 422 18.32 -29.32 -23.26
N ILE A 423 17.75 -29.04 -22.08
CA ILE A 423 17.76 -29.94 -20.92
C ILE A 423 16.33 -30.29 -20.46
N ASN A 424 16.06 -31.57 -20.21
CA ASN A 424 14.80 -32.12 -19.70
C ASN A 424 15.05 -33.38 -18.86
N LEU A 425 14.01 -33.99 -18.28
CA LEU A 425 14.18 -35.17 -17.40
C LEU A 425 14.67 -36.41 -18.16
N ASP A 426 14.47 -36.47 -19.48
CA ASP A 426 14.93 -37.59 -20.28
C ASP A 426 16.42 -37.47 -20.64
N ASN A 427 16.98 -36.26 -20.70
CA ASN A 427 18.31 -36.02 -21.26
C ASN A 427 19.34 -35.40 -20.28
N TRP A 428 18.94 -35.02 -19.05
CA TRP A 428 19.84 -34.36 -18.08
C TRP A 428 21.13 -35.15 -17.83
N HIS A 429 21.03 -36.48 -17.81
CA HIS A 429 22.14 -37.39 -17.54
C HIS A 429 23.22 -37.35 -18.63
N LEU A 430 22.90 -36.86 -19.83
CA LEU A 430 23.86 -36.65 -20.93
C LEU A 430 24.74 -35.41 -20.70
N HIS A 431 24.27 -34.46 -19.89
CA HIS A 431 24.98 -33.24 -19.54
C HIS A 431 25.86 -33.40 -18.30
N VAL A 432 25.77 -34.55 -17.62
CA VAL A 432 26.58 -34.90 -16.43
C VAL A 432 27.61 -35.96 -16.82
N PHE A 433 28.80 -35.88 -16.24
CA PHE A 433 29.83 -36.89 -16.43
C PHE A 433 29.34 -38.27 -15.96
N SER A 434 29.57 -39.30 -16.78
CA SER A 434 28.91 -40.61 -16.61
C SER A 434 29.15 -41.29 -15.26
N GLN A 435 30.28 -41.02 -14.60
CA GLN A 435 30.57 -41.58 -13.26
C GLN A 435 29.83 -40.87 -12.13
N ASP A 436 29.39 -39.62 -12.34
CA ASP A 436 28.79 -38.79 -11.30
C ASP A 436 27.24 -38.89 -11.31
N VAL A 437 26.66 -39.50 -12.35
CA VAL A 437 25.20 -39.66 -12.53
C VAL A 437 24.58 -40.48 -11.40
N GLU A 438 25.22 -41.55 -10.95
CA GLU A 438 24.69 -42.39 -9.86
C GLU A 438 24.71 -41.67 -8.52
N GLN A 439 25.75 -40.88 -8.25
CA GLN A 439 25.83 -40.05 -7.04
C GLN A 439 24.69 -39.01 -7.00
N MET A 440 24.39 -38.38 -8.14
CA MET A 440 23.27 -37.45 -8.25
C MET A 440 21.92 -38.14 -7.99
N ARG A 441 21.69 -39.35 -8.54
CA ARG A 441 20.46 -40.12 -8.28
C ARG A 441 20.34 -40.50 -6.81
N GLU A 442 21.42 -40.93 -6.18
CA GLU A 442 21.43 -41.28 -4.77
C GLU A 442 21.09 -40.07 -3.89
N ALA A 443 21.72 -38.92 -4.15
CA ALA A 443 21.43 -37.67 -3.44
C ALA A 443 19.95 -37.27 -3.57
N PHE A 444 19.37 -37.41 -4.77
CA PHE A 444 17.95 -37.14 -4.99
C PHE A 444 17.05 -38.11 -4.21
N ASN A 445 17.35 -39.41 -4.27
CA ASN A 445 16.60 -40.43 -3.55
C ASN A 445 16.65 -40.23 -2.03
N LEU A 446 17.82 -39.86 -1.48
CA LEU A 446 17.98 -39.56 -0.06
C LEU A 446 17.11 -38.38 0.40
N HIS A 447 17.02 -37.33 -0.43
CA HIS A 447 16.11 -36.21 -0.15
C HIS A 447 14.64 -36.63 -0.24
N LYS A 448 14.27 -37.40 -1.28
CA LYS A 448 12.91 -37.91 -1.48
C LYS A 448 12.41 -38.73 -0.27
N VAL A 449 13.24 -39.61 0.29
CA VAL A 449 12.86 -40.44 1.46
C VAL A 449 13.03 -39.72 2.81
N GLY A 450 13.32 -38.42 2.81
CA GLY A 450 13.48 -37.61 4.02
C GLY A 450 14.75 -37.90 4.83
N LYS A 451 15.71 -38.66 4.28
CA LYS A 451 17.02 -38.92 4.91
C LYS A 451 18.00 -37.75 4.75
N ALA A 452 17.72 -36.83 3.84
CA ALA A 452 18.45 -35.57 3.67
C ALA A 452 17.47 -34.38 3.63
N GLU A 453 17.80 -33.30 4.33
CA GLU A 453 16.96 -32.08 4.40
C GLU A 453 16.82 -31.37 3.04
N ALA A 454 17.80 -31.54 2.16
CA ALA A 454 17.84 -31.00 0.81
C ALA A 454 18.54 -31.97 -0.15
N PHE A 455 18.25 -31.82 -1.44
CA PHE A 455 19.01 -32.46 -2.51
C PHE A 455 20.32 -31.68 -2.70
N GLN A 456 21.46 -32.32 -2.48
CA GLN A 456 22.77 -31.70 -2.64
C GLN A 456 23.76 -32.69 -3.26
N CYS A 457 24.43 -32.30 -4.33
CA CYS A 457 25.50 -33.09 -4.93
C CYS A 457 26.52 -32.21 -5.65
N GLU A 458 27.76 -32.69 -5.73
CA GLU A 458 28.82 -32.12 -6.55
C GLU A 458 29.06 -33.03 -7.76
N VAL A 459 28.96 -32.49 -8.97
CA VAL A 459 29.10 -33.26 -10.20
C VAL A 459 29.87 -32.49 -11.25
N ARG A 460 30.48 -33.21 -12.18
CA ARG A 460 31.05 -32.61 -13.40
C ARG A 460 29.98 -32.52 -14.47
N MET A 461 29.77 -31.33 -15.00
CA MET A 461 28.88 -31.11 -16.14
C MET A 461 29.66 -30.79 -17.41
N CYS A 462 29.09 -31.17 -18.54
CA CYS A 462 29.65 -30.96 -19.87
C CYS A 462 29.33 -29.54 -20.36
N ASN A 463 30.38 -28.77 -20.63
CA ASN A 463 30.28 -27.44 -21.21
C ASN A 463 30.02 -27.53 -22.73
N LYS A 464 29.60 -26.41 -23.34
CA LYS A 464 29.34 -26.31 -24.79
C LYS A 464 30.55 -26.71 -25.65
N ASP A 465 31.77 -26.47 -25.17
CA ASP A 465 33.02 -26.83 -25.84
C ASP A 465 33.46 -28.29 -25.60
N LYS A 466 32.62 -29.10 -24.94
CA LYS A 466 32.88 -30.49 -24.51
C LYS A 466 33.94 -30.64 -23.41
N SER A 467 34.36 -29.55 -22.77
CA SER A 467 35.13 -29.61 -21.53
C SER A 467 34.22 -29.93 -20.34
N TYR A 468 34.81 -30.27 -19.19
CA TYR A 468 34.06 -30.53 -17.96
C TYR A 468 34.38 -29.48 -16.91
N SER A 469 33.33 -28.94 -16.29
CA SER A 469 33.42 -28.05 -15.14
C SER A 469 32.71 -28.66 -13.94
N TRP A 470 33.22 -28.36 -12.74
CA TRP A 470 32.63 -28.83 -11.49
C TRP A 470 31.50 -27.91 -11.06
N PHE A 471 30.39 -28.52 -10.68
CA PHE A 471 29.20 -27.81 -10.19
C PHE A 471 28.70 -28.42 -8.89
N SER A 472 28.27 -27.56 -7.95
CA SER A 472 27.47 -27.96 -6.80
C SER A 472 26.00 -27.65 -7.09
N ILE A 473 25.14 -28.65 -6.98
CA ILE A 473 23.71 -28.54 -7.27
C ILE A 473 22.94 -28.74 -5.98
N HIS A 474 22.18 -27.72 -5.59
CA HIS A 474 21.35 -27.71 -4.39
C HIS A 474 19.89 -27.55 -4.79
N GLY A 475 18.99 -28.34 -4.23
CA GLY A 475 17.56 -28.23 -4.52
C GLY A 475 16.69 -28.69 -3.36
N LYS A 476 15.43 -28.28 -3.38
CA LYS A 476 14.42 -28.69 -2.41
C LYS A 476 13.12 -29.02 -3.12
N ILE A 477 12.46 -30.08 -2.67
CA ILE A 477 11.10 -30.43 -3.13
C ILE A 477 10.14 -29.33 -2.63
N THR A 478 9.50 -28.63 -3.56
CA THR A 478 8.59 -27.51 -3.30
C THR A 478 7.12 -27.91 -3.42
N GLU A 479 6.81 -29.00 -4.13
CA GLU A 479 5.46 -29.51 -4.31
C GLU A 479 5.44 -31.04 -4.36
N LEU A 480 4.43 -31.63 -3.70
CA LEU A 480 4.14 -33.07 -3.68
C LEU A 480 2.76 -33.31 -4.28
N ILE A 481 2.61 -34.32 -5.14
CA ILE A 481 1.32 -34.84 -5.64
C ILE A 481 1.28 -36.33 -5.31
N ASP A 482 0.23 -36.78 -4.61
CA ASP A 482 0.08 -38.17 -4.18
C ASP A 482 1.31 -38.74 -3.43
N GLU A 483 1.88 -37.95 -2.52
CA GLU A 483 3.10 -38.25 -1.75
C GLU A 483 4.39 -38.40 -2.60
N GLU A 484 4.31 -38.13 -3.90
CA GLU A 484 5.44 -38.15 -4.83
C GLU A 484 5.89 -36.71 -5.17
N PRO A 485 7.20 -36.44 -5.30
CA PRO A 485 7.70 -35.12 -5.72
C PRO A 485 7.13 -34.73 -7.09
N ASN A 486 6.47 -33.57 -7.15
CA ASN A 486 6.03 -32.98 -8.42
C ASN A 486 6.94 -31.84 -8.85
N ARG A 487 7.41 -31.02 -7.90
CA ARG A 487 8.23 -29.85 -8.21
C ARG A 487 9.45 -29.75 -7.30
N ILE A 488 10.59 -29.44 -7.90
CA ILE A 488 11.87 -29.26 -7.21
C ILE A 488 12.52 -28.01 -7.76
N THR A 489 12.89 -27.11 -6.87
CA THR A 489 13.53 -25.85 -7.23
C THR A 489 14.87 -25.75 -6.52
N GLY A 490 15.87 -25.20 -7.20
CA GLY A 490 17.22 -25.18 -6.68
C GLY A 490 18.15 -24.22 -7.39
N VAL A 491 19.39 -24.19 -6.89
CA VAL A 491 20.48 -23.42 -7.46
C VAL A 491 21.63 -24.33 -7.88
N ILE A 492 22.44 -23.85 -8.82
CA ILE A 492 23.67 -24.47 -9.25
C ILE A 492 24.81 -23.46 -9.13
N LEU A 493 25.94 -23.92 -8.60
CA LEU A 493 27.13 -23.11 -8.39
C LEU A 493 28.30 -23.73 -9.14
N ASN A 494 29.06 -22.93 -9.88
CA ASN A 494 30.32 -23.39 -10.45
C ASN A 494 31.40 -23.40 -9.36
N ILE A 495 31.94 -24.58 -9.07
CA ILE A 495 32.98 -24.78 -8.03
C ILE A 495 34.31 -25.22 -8.65
N SER A 496 34.51 -24.99 -9.95
CA SER A 496 35.73 -25.40 -10.67
C SER A 496 36.99 -24.76 -10.10
N ASP A 497 36.96 -23.45 -9.83
CA ASP A 497 38.08 -22.72 -9.25
C ASP A 497 38.38 -23.18 -7.82
N GLN A 498 37.33 -23.48 -7.05
CA GLN A 498 37.47 -24.03 -5.70
C GLN A 498 38.17 -25.39 -5.74
N LYS A 499 37.75 -26.31 -6.62
CA LYS A 499 38.39 -27.62 -6.79
C LYS A 499 39.83 -27.51 -7.30
N ALA A 500 40.12 -26.55 -8.18
CA ALA A 500 41.48 -26.29 -8.64
C ALA A 500 42.36 -25.85 -7.47
N PHE A 501 41.87 -24.91 -6.65
CA PHE A 501 42.58 -24.41 -5.47
C PHE A 501 42.80 -25.50 -4.40
N GLU A 502 41.78 -26.32 -4.12
CA GLU A 502 41.91 -27.47 -3.21
C GLU A 502 43.01 -28.44 -3.66
N ASN A 503 43.09 -28.72 -4.97
CA ASN A 503 44.11 -29.59 -5.54
C ASN A 503 45.52 -28.98 -5.49
N GLU A 504 45.65 -27.68 -5.78
CA GLU A 504 46.91 -26.96 -5.64
C GLU A 504 47.39 -26.95 -4.18
N LEU A 505 46.48 -26.69 -3.24
CA LEU A 505 46.78 -26.72 -1.81
C LEU A 505 47.25 -28.10 -1.36
N GLN A 506 46.58 -29.16 -1.82
CA GLN A 506 46.97 -30.54 -1.53
C GLN A 506 48.38 -30.85 -2.04
N LYS A 507 48.70 -30.50 -3.30
CA LYS A 507 50.04 -30.67 -3.87
C LYS A 507 51.10 -29.86 -3.13
N ALA A 508 50.78 -28.63 -2.75
CA ALA A 508 51.69 -27.77 -1.98
C ALA A 508 51.99 -28.37 -0.60
N LYS A 509 50.96 -28.90 0.08
CA LYS A 509 51.10 -29.60 1.36
C LYS A 509 52.00 -30.83 1.24
N GLU A 510 51.75 -31.69 0.26
CA GLU A 510 52.56 -32.89 0.01
C GLU A 510 54.03 -32.54 -0.25
N LYS A 511 54.30 -31.49 -1.03
CA LYS A 511 55.65 -30.99 -1.27
C LYS A 511 56.32 -30.47 0.00
N ALA A 512 55.58 -29.78 0.86
CA ALA A 512 56.08 -29.27 2.14
C ALA A 512 56.43 -30.41 3.11
N GLU A 513 55.55 -31.41 3.24
CA GLU A 513 55.77 -32.58 4.10
C GLU A 513 56.99 -33.39 3.65
N GLU A 514 57.17 -33.59 2.34
CA GLU A 514 58.36 -34.31 1.83
C GLU A 514 59.65 -33.53 2.08
N SER A 515 59.65 -32.20 1.91
CA SER A 515 60.81 -31.36 2.21
C SER A 515 61.20 -31.41 3.69
N ASP A 516 60.22 -31.43 4.59
CA ASP A 516 60.46 -31.48 6.03
C ASP A 516 61.03 -32.85 6.46
N ARG A 517 60.54 -33.93 5.84
CA ARG A 517 61.06 -35.29 6.02
C ARG A 517 62.53 -35.40 5.59
N LEU A 518 62.88 -34.87 4.42
CA LEU A 518 64.26 -34.87 3.92
C LEU A 518 65.20 -34.08 4.84
N LYS A 519 64.77 -32.90 5.32
CA LYS A 519 65.53 -32.07 6.25
C LYS A 519 65.77 -32.77 7.60
N SER A 520 64.75 -33.46 8.11
CA SER A 520 64.85 -34.23 9.35
C SER A 520 65.82 -35.41 9.22
N SER A 521 65.77 -36.14 8.10
CA SER A 521 66.71 -37.22 7.81
C SER A 521 68.16 -36.73 7.68
N PHE A 522 68.37 -35.58 7.04
CA PHE A 522 69.68 -34.93 6.93
C PHE A 522 70.30 -34.61 8.30
N LEU A 523 69.56 -33.95 9.19
CA LEU A 523 70.06 -33.58 10.53
C LEU A 523 70.38 -34.80 11.40
N ALA A 524 69.57 -35.86 11.30
CA ALA A 524 69.81 -37.11 12.02
C ALA A 524 71.12 -37.76 11.56
N ASN A 525 71.35 -37.88 10.25
CA ASN A 525 72.56 -38.49 9.69
C ASN A 525 73.82 -37.70 10.05
N MET A 526 73.79 -36.37 9.95
CA MET A 526 74.91 -35.51 10.36
C MET A 526 75.29 -35.72 11.83
N SER A 527 74.30 -35.83 12.71
CA SER A 527 74.54 -36.03 14.14
C SER A 527 75.27 -37.34 14.41
N HIS A 528 74.98 -38.39 13.64
CA HIS A 528 75.67 -39.68 13.74
C HIS A 528 77.11 -39.62 13.20
N GLU A 529 77.32 -38.99 12.05
CA GLU A 529 78.63 -38.87 11.42
C GLU A 529 79.60 -37.97 12.20
N ILE A 530 79.11 -36.97 12.93
CA ILE A 530 79.92 -36.14 13.83
C ILE A 530 80.28 -36.90 15.12
N ARG A 531 79.32 -37.65 15.69
CA ARG A 531 79.49 -38.34 16.97
C ARG A 531 80.58 -39.42 16.92
N THR A 532 80.68 -40.15 15.81
CA THR A 532 81.62 -41.28 15.65
C THR A 532 83.11 -40.88 15.78
N PRO A 533 83.64 -39.91 15.00
CA PRO A 533 85.03 -39.47 15.16
C PRO A 533 85.26 -38.74 16.49
N MET A 534 84.26 -37.99 16.99
CA MET A 534 84.35 -37.31 18.28
C MET A 534 84.52 -38.29 19.45
N ASN A 535 83.73 -39.37 19.46
CA ASN A 535 83.86 -40.44 20.46
C ASN A 535 85.21 -41.17 20.36
N ALA A 536 85.73 -41.35 19.15
CA ALA A 536 87.07 -41.93 18.97
C ALA A 536 88.17 -41.01 19.55
N ILE A 537 88.11 -39.69 19.28
CA ILE A 537 89.05 -38.71 19.85
C ILE A 537 89.01 -38.73 21.38
N LEU A 538 87.82 -38.63 21.97
CA LEU A 538 87.65 -38.65 23.42
C LEU A 538 88.13 -39.97 24.04
N GLY A 539 87.73 -41.11 23.47
CA GLY A 539 88.10 -42.43 23.98
C GLY A 539 89.61 -42.70 23.93
N PHE A 540 90.29 -42.36 22.83
CA PHE A 540 91.75 -42.50 22.75
C PHE A 540 92.48 -41.49 23.65
N THR A 541 91.91 -40.30 23.86
CA THR A 541 92.45 -39.31 24.80
C THR A 541 92.35 -39.83 26.24
N ASP A 542 91.21 -40.41 26.64
CA ASP A 542 91.02 -41.02 27.95
C ASP A 542 92.00 -42.19 28.18
N LEU A 543 92.22 -43.03 27.16
CA LEU A 543 93.21 -44.11 27.23
C LEU A 543 94.65 -43.60 27.39
N LEU A 544 94.99 -42.46 26.77
CA LEU A 544 96.31 -41.82 26.93
C LEU A 544 96.49 -41.19 28.31
N LEU A 545 95.42 -40.63 28.89
CA LEU A 545 95.47 -39.96 30.20
C LEU A 545 95.56 -40.95 31.37
N TYR A 546 94.87 -42.09 31.27
CA TYR A 546 94.70 -43.03 32.39
C TYR A 546 95.38 -44.39 32.18
N GLY A 547 95.83 -44.72 30.97
CA GLY A 547 96.45 -46.01 30.64
C GLY A 547 97.95 -46.05 30.91
N GLN A 548 98.44 -47.19 31.44
CA GLN A 548 99.87 -47.51 31.39
C GLN A 548 100.20 -48.09 30.01
N LEU A 549 100.70 -47.25 29.11
CA LEU A 549 100.90 -47.56 27.69
C LEU A 549 102.38 -47.59 27.32
N SER A 550 102.75 -48.47 26.41
CA SER A 550 104.07 -48.42 25.76
C SER A 550 104.19 -47.18 24.84
N SER A 551 105.42 -46.73 24.57
CA SER A 551 105.65 -45.59 23.64
C SER A 551 105.07 -45.82 22.23
N LYS A 552 104.95 -47.09 21.82
CA LYS A 552 104.32 -47.46 20.56
C LYS A 552 102.80 -47.27 20.60
N GLU A 553 102.13 -47.76 21.65
CA GLU A 553 100.68 -47.60 21.83
C GLU A 553 100.28 -46.13 22.00
N GLN A 554 101.11 -45.33 22.69
CA GLN A 554 100.89 -43.88 22.78
C GLN A 554 100.93 -43.21 21.40
N THR A 555 101.90 -43.60 20.57
CA THR A 555 102.02 -43.08 19.20
C THR A 555 100.84 -43.51 18.34
N ASP A 556 100.41 -44.77 18.44
CA ASP A 556 99.26 -45.29 17.70
C ASP A 556 97.95 -44.57 18.10
N TYR A 557 97.72 -44.32 19.40
CA TYR A 557 96.54 -43.58 19.86
C TYR A 557 96.58 -42.09 19.48
N LEU A 558 97.74 -41.44 19.57
CA LEU A 558 97.90 -40.06 19.08
C LEU A 558 97.64 -39.97 17.57
N GLN A 559 98.05 -40.97 16.78
CA GLN A 559 97.72 -41.06 15.36
C GLN A 559 96.21 -41.26 15.14
N MET A 560 95.54 -42.06 15.96
CA MET A 560 94.08 -42.24 15.87
C MET A 560 93.30 -40.97 16.25
N ILE A 561 93.76 -40.22 17.26
CA ILE A 561 93.21 -38.90 17.62
C ILE A 561 93.40 -37.91 16.47
N LYS A 562 94.61 -37.80 15.93
CA LYS A 562 94.92 -36.91 14.81
C LYS A 562 94.03 -37.22 13.61
N ARG A 563 93.92 -38.51 13.23
CA ARG A 563 93.04 -38.97 12.15
C ARG A 563 91.57 -38.67 12.43
N GLY A 564 91.12 -38.83 13.67
CA GLY A 564 89.76 -38.46 14.08
C GLY A 564 89.48 -36.97 13.91
N GLY A 565 90.43 -36.11 14.29
CA GLY A 565 90.32 -34.65 14.13
C GLY A 565 90.33 -34.20 12.67
N GLU A 566 91.21 -34.77 11.84
CA GLU A 566 91.27 -34.52 10.40
C GLU A 566 89.97 -34.95 9.70
N ASN A 567 89.41 -36.10 10.07
CA ASN A 567 88.12 -36.57 9.55
C ASN A 567 86.98 -35.62 9.93
N LEU A 568 86.93 -35.15 11.19
CA LEU A 568 85.90 -34.22 11.64
C LEU A 568 85.99 -32.86 10.94
N LEU A 569 87.21 -32.34 10.73
CA LEU A 569 87.41 -31.09 10.00
C LEU A 569 86.95 -31.21 8.54
N THR A 570 87.24 -32.35 7.90
CA THR A 570 86.77 -32.64 6.54
C THR A 570 85.24 -32.68 6.49
N LEU A 571 84.59 -33.39 7.42
CA LEU A 571 83.13 -33.43 7.56
C LEU A 571 82.51 -32.04 7.74
N ILE A 572 83.07 -31.20 8.61
CA ILE A 572 82.58 -29.84 8.84
C ILE A 572 82.70 -28.99 7.57
N ASN A 573 83.82 -29.09 6.86
CA ASN A 573 84.01 -28.36 5.61
C ASN A 573 83.02 -28.83 4.52
N ASP A 574 82.81 -30.15 4.39
CA ASP A 574 81.82 -30.73 3.47
C ASP A 574 80.40 -30.19 3.76
N ILE A 575 80.04 -30.08 5.05
CA ILE A 575 78.75 -29.54 5.50
C ILE A 575 78.63 -28.04 5.16
N ILE A 576 79.68 -27.27 5.39
CA ILE A 576 79.71 -25.84 5.06
C ILE A 576 79.58 -25.63 3.56
N ASP A 577 80.27 -26.43 2.75
CA ASP A 577 80.18 -26.36 1.29
C ASP A 577 78.75 -26.68 0.82
N ILE A 578 78.12 -27.75 1.33
CA ILE A 578 76.71 -28.06 1.00
C ILE A 578 75.78 -26.91 1.40
N SER A 579 75.94 -26.36 2.61
CA SER A 579 75.12 -25.25 3.09
C SER A 579 75.24 -24.01 2.18
N LYS A 580 76.46 -23.67 1.76
CA LYS A 580 76.71 -22.54 0.84
C LYS A 580 76.18 -22.77 -0.57
N ILE A 581 76.18 -24.02 -1.04
CA ILE A 581 75.60 -24.40 -2.34
C ILE A 581 74.06 -24.27 -2.26
N GLU A 582 73.43 -24.76 -1.20
CA GLU A 582 71.96 -24.70 -1.05
C GLU A 582 71.42 -23.28 -0.84
N SER A 583 72.14 -22.45 -0.10
CA SER A 583 71.78 -21.03 0.08
C SER A 583 72.07 -20.18 -1.16
N GLY A 584 72.75 -20.73 -2.18
CA GLY A 584 73.22 -19.99 -3.35
C GLY A 584 74.33 -18.99 -3.04
N GLU A 585 74.96 -19.07 -1.86
CA GLU A 585 76.03 -18.18 -1.45
C GLU A 585 77.40 -18.53 -2.07
N LEU A 586 77.56 -19.77 -2.55
CA LEU A 586 78.79 -20.21 -3.22
C LEU A 586 78.90 -19.55 -4.61
N LYS A 587 79.86 -18.63 -4.76
CA LYS A 587 80.19 -18.00 -6.03
C LYS A 587 81.40 -18.67 -6.67
N ILE A 588 81.32 -18.95 -7.97
CA ILE A 588 82.43 -19.47 -8.78
C ILE A 588 83.38 -18.32 -9.14
N SER A 589 84.67 -18.47 -8.83
CA SER A 589 85.70 -17.46 -9.12
C SER A 589 86.59 -17.95 -10.27
N ASN A 590 86.30 -17.52 -11.49
CA ASN A 590 87.06 -17.93 -12.66
C ASN A 590 88.37 -17.13 -12.78
N GLU A 591 89.50 -17.83 -12.83
CA GLU A 591 90.83 -17.27 -13.00
C GLU A 591 91.60 -18.02 -14.09
N LEU A 592 92.64 -17.39 -14.66
CA LEU A 592 93.47 -18.02 -15.68
C LEU A 592 94.45 -19.01 -15.02
N ILE A 593 94.32 -20.29 -15.34
CA ILE A 593 95.11 -21.36 -14.71
C ILE A 593 95.72 -22.31 -15.73
N ASN A 594 96.80 -22.99 -15.34
CA ASN A 594 97.38 -24.09 -16.11
C ASN A 594 96.78 -25.42 -15.63
N ILE A 595 95.92 -26.04 -16.45
CA ILE A 595 95.25 -27.29 -16.06
C ILE A 595 96.23 -28.45 -15.84
N LYS A 596 97.36 -28.44 -16.56
CA LYS A 596 98.42 -29.45 -16.41
C LYS A 596 99.07 -29.39 -15.04
N GLU A 597 99.29 -28.18 -14.51
CA GLU A 597 99.80 -27.98 -13.15
C GLU A 597 98.79 -28.47 -12.12
N LEU A 598 97.52 -28.09 -12.26
CA LEU A 598 96.45 -28.48 -11.33
C LEU A 598 96.25 -30.01 -11.26
N VAL A 599 96.27 -30.69 -12.41
CA VAL A 599 96.16 -32.15 -12.48
C VAL A 599 97.42 -32.82 -11.90
N ASN A 600 98.60 -32.26 -12.14
CA ASN A 600 99.84 -32.76 -11.54
C ASN A 600 99.85 -32.61 -10.02
N GLU A 601 99.36 -31.50 -9.48
CA GLU A 601 99.20 -31.31 -8.03
C GLU A 601 98.28 -32.38 -7.44
N ALA A 602 97.12 -32.60 -8.05
CA ALA A 602 96.18 -33.63 -7.61
C ALA A 602 96.77 -35.06 -7.72
N TYR A 603 97.57 -35.31 -8.76
CA TYR A 603 98.30 -36.57 -8.95
C TYR A 603 99.34 -36.82 -7.86
N GLU A 604 100.14 -35.82 -7.47
CA GLU A 604 101.12 -35.95 -6.39
C GLU A 604 100.44 -36.26 -5.04
N VAL A 605 99.28 -35.65 -4.78
CA VAL A 605 98.46 -36.00 -3.61
C VAL A 605 97.98 -37.44 -3.68
N ALA A 606 97.48 -37.91 -4.83
CA ALA A 606 97.05 -39.28 -5.01
C ALA A 606 98.20 -40.30 -4.81
N LEU A 607 99.40 -40.00 -5.32
CA LEU A 607 100.61 -40.81 -5.08
C LEU A 607 100.97 -40.88 -3.59
N SER A 608 100.86 -39.76 -2.88
CA SER A 608 101.09 -39.69 -1.44
C SER A 608 100.08 -40.56 -0.67
N LEU A 609 98.80 -40.53 -1.05
CA LEU A 609 97.76 -41.38 -0.47
C LEU A 609 98.06 -42.87 -0.70
N CYS A 610 98.45 -43.28 -1.92
CA CYS A 610 98.85 -44.66 -2.20
C CYS A 610 100.01 -45.14 -1.31
N LYS A 611 101.03 -44.29 -1.11
CA LYS A 611 102.17 -44.58 -0.21
C LYS A 611 101.71 -44.71 1.25
N ASN A 612 100.88 -43.78 1.73
CA ASN A 612 100.37 -43.76 3.10
C ASN A 612 99.49 -44.98 3.42
N PHE A 613 98.64 -45.39 2.48
CA PHE A 613 97.78 -46.58 2.61
C PHE A 613 98.51 -47.90 2.27
N LYS A 614 99.80 -47.85 1.92
CA LYS A 614 100.62 -49.00 1.51
C LYS A 614 99.98 -49.79 0.35
N LYS A 615 99.35 -49.08 -0.59
CA LYS A 615 98.69 -49.68 -1.76
C LYS A 615 99.64 -49.70 -2.96
N HIS A 616 99.63 -50.81 -3.70
CA HIS A 616 100.42 -50.97 -4.92
C HIS A 616 99.55 -50.66 -6.14
N ILE A 617 99.34 -49.37 -6.41
CA ILE A 617 98.50 -48.87 -7.50
C ILE A 617 99.39 -48.08 -8.46
N GLU A 618 99.28 -48.36 -9.75
CA GLU A 618 99.91 -47.57 -10.81
C GLU A 618 98.99 -46.40 -11.20
N ILE A 619 99.45 -45.15 -11.05
CA ILE A 619 98.67 -43.98 -11.49
C ILE A 619 99.23 -43.48 -12.81
N LYS A 620 98.38 -43.36 -13.83
CA LYS A 620 98.75 -42.86 -15.17
C LYS A 620 98.00 -41.58 -15.48
N ILE A 621 98.69 -40.64 -16.11
CA ILE A 621 98.09 -39.44 -16.67
C ILE A 621 98.12 -39.56 -18.20
N VAL A 622 96.95 -39.41 -18.82
CA VAL A 622 96.78 -39.35 -20.28
C VAL A 622 96.22 -37.98 -20.62
N SER A 623 96.99 -37.17 -21.33
CA SER A 623 96.57 -35.85 -21.80
C SER A 623 96.65 -35.79 -23.32
N ASN A 624 95.64 -35.22 -23.95
CA ASN A 624 95.64 -34.90 -25.37
C ASN A 624 95.56 -33.39 -25.63
N ILE A 625 96.06 -32.58 -24.68
CA ILE A 625 96.04 -31.11 -24.76
C ILE A 625 97.43 -30.60 -25.18
N PRO A 626 97.54 -29.84 -26.29
CA PRO A 626 98.74 -29.10 -26.64
C PRO A 626 99.18 -28.09 -25.56
N ASP A 627 100.48 -27.85 -25.39
CA ASP A 627 100.99 -26.96 -24.33
C ASP A 627 100.44 -25.51 -24.43
N ASP A 628 100.07 -25.04 -25.62
CA ASP A 628 99.48 -23.72 -25.86
C ASP A 628 97.98 -23.61 -25.50
N GLN A 629 97.29 -24.75 -25.34
CA GLN A 629 95.89 -24.87 -24.92
C GLN A 629 95.75 -25.28 -23.44
N SER A 630 96.88 -25.42 -22.73
CA SER A 630 96.90 -25.82 -21.31
C SER A 630 96.45 -24.70 -20.36
N PHE A 631 96.30 -23.46 -20.85
CA PHE A 631 95.81 -22.32 -20.06
C PHE A 631 94.31 -22.06 -20.29
N ILE A 632 93.52 -22.25 -19.23
CA ILE A 632 92.05 -22.14 -19.24
C ILE A 632 91.56 -21.17 -18.16
N TYR A 633 90.42 -20.51 -18.40
CA TYR A 633 89.70 -19.77 -17.38
C TYR A 633 88.65 -20.67 -16.72
N THR A 634 88.83 -20.93 -15.43
CA THR A 634 87.92 -21.71 -14.59
C THR A 634 88.23 -21.42 -13.11
N ASP A 635 87.46 -21.97 -12.18
CA ASP A 635 87.76 -21.89 -10.75
C ASP A 635 88.76 -22.99 -10.33
N PRO A 636 90.05 -22.66 -10.05
CA PRO A 636 91.05 -23.66 -9.70
C PRO A 636 90.70 -24.42 -8.42
N LEU A 637 90.15 -23.73 -7.41
CA LEU A 637 89.85 -24.34 -6.13
C LEU A 637 88.78 -25.42 -6.27
N ARG A 638 87.73 -25.14 -7.06
CA ARG A 638 86.63 -26.09 -7.28
C ARG A 638 87.01 -27.25 -8.19
N VAL A 639 87.75 -26.99 -9.26
CA VAL A 639 88.28 -28.07 -10.13
C VAL A 639 89.22 -28.98 -9.32
N TYR A 640 90.09 -28.40 -8.51
CA TYR A 640 90.99 -29.16 -7.63
C TYR A 640 90.20 -29.99 -6.60
N GLN A 641 89.18 -29.41 -5.98
CA GLN A 641 88.30 -30.12 -5.03
C GLN A 641 87.58 -31.31 -5.70
N ILE A 642 87.06 -31.13 -6.91
CA ILE A 642 86.43 -32.20 -7.70
C ILE A 642 87.45 -33.33 -7.97
N LEU A 643 88.65 -32.98 -8.44
CA LEU A 643 89.73 -33.93 -8.72
C LEU A 643 90.12 -34.73 -7.47
N LEU A 644 90.33 -34.05 -6.34
CA LEU A 644 90.68 -34.70 -5.08
C LEU A 644 89.60 -35.65 -4.60
N ASN A 645 88.32 -35.30 -4.72
CA ASN A 645 87.21 -36.17 -4.34
C ASN A 645 87.15 -37.44 -5.21
N LEU A 646 87.30 -37.31 -6.52
CA LEU A 646 87.31 -38.45 -7.45
C LEU A 646 88.54 -39.34 -7.24
N LEU A 647 89.73 -38.75 -7.08
CA LEU A 647 90.98 -39.49 -6.87
C LEU A 647 91.03 -40.17 -5.51
N SER A 648 90.58 -39.50 -4.45
CA SER A 648 90.48 -40.09 -3.11
C SER A 648 89.55 -41.31 -3.12
N ASN A 649 88.42 -41.23 -3.83
CA ASN A 649 87.53 -42.39 -4.02
C ASN A 649 88.21 -43.50 -4.83
N ALA A 650 88.86 -43.18 -5.95
CA ALA A 650 89.57 -44.17 -6.78
C ALA A 650 90.66 -44.92 -5.97
N VAL A 651 91.47 -44.20 -5.18
CA VAL A 651 92.50 -44.77 -4.29
C VAL A 651 91.87 -45.58 -3.15
N LYS A 652 90.73 -45.12 -2.60
CA LYS A 652 90.01 -45.81 -1.53
C LYS A 652 89.50 -47.18 -1.97
N PHE A 653 88.91 -47.29 -3.16
CA PHE A 653 88.25 -48.51 -3.62
C PHE A 653 89.13 -49.45 -4.48
N THR A 654 90.29 -48.97 -4.94
CA THR A 654 91.28 -49.84 -5.61
C THR A 654 92.27 -50.39 -4.59
N ASP A 655 92.47 -51.72 -4.54
CA ASP A 655 93.47 -52.35 -3.67
C ASP A 655 94.77 -52.70 -4.42
N LYS A 656 94.63 -53.20 -5.66
CA LYS A 656 95.72 -53.50 -6.61
C LYS A 656 95.22 -53.21 -8.03
N GLY A 657 96.03 -52.58 -8.86
CA GLY A 657 95.66 -52.26 -10.24
C GLY A 657 96.13 -50.87 -10.65
N GLN A 658 95.34 -50.17 -11.45
CA GLN A 658 95.70 -48.85 -11.97
C GLN A 658 94.59 -47.82 -11.81
N ILE A 659 94.98 -46.55 -11.69
CA ILE A 659 94.09 -45.38 -11.78
C ILE A 659 94.57 -44.56 -12.96
N VAL A 660 93.67 -44.23 -13.88
CA VAL A 660 93.98 -43.46 -15.10
C VAL A 660 93.24 -42.13 -15.04
N ILE A 661 93.99 -41.04 -15.04
CA ILE A 661 93.48 -39.68 -15.17
C ILE A 661 93.59 -39.29 -16.63
N THR A 662 92.46 -39.15 -17.30
CA THR A 662 92.40 -38.68 -18.69
C THR A 662 91.83 -37.27 -18.72
N TYR A 663 92.47 -36.34 -19.41
CA TYR A 663 91.88 -35.02 -19.63
C TYR A 663 92.15 -34.49 -21.03
N CYS A 664 91.13 -33.87 -21.61
CA CYS A 664 91.20 -33.24 -22.92
C CYS A 664 90.27 -32.01 -22.97
N ILE A 665 90.48 -31.18 -23.99
CA ILE A 665 89.55 -30.11 -24.35
C ILE A 665 88.92 -30.52 -25.68
N ASP A 666 87.60 -30.53 -25.75
CA ASP A 666 86.87 -30.85 -26.98
C ASP A 666 86.74 -29.64 -27.93
N GLU A 667 86.22 -29.88 -29.14
CA GLU A 667 86.04 -28.84 -30.16
C GLU A 667 85.07 -27.73 -29.71
N ASP A 668 84.14 -28.06 -28.80
CA ASP A 668 83.14 -27.16 -28.23
C ASP A 668 83.66 -26.39 -27.00
N LYS A 669 84.97 -26.46 -26.71
CA LYS A 669 85.66 -25.78 -25.60
C LYS A 669 85.19 -26.24 -24.22
N HIS A 670 84.88 -27.52 -24.06
CA HIS A 670 84.70 -28.13 -22.75
C HIS A 670 85.96 -28.86 -22.32
N LEU A 671 86.36 -28.64 -21.06
CA LEU A 671 87.33 -29.46 -20.36
C LEU A 671 86.64 -30.75 -19.93
N LYS A 672 87.04 -31.86 -20.54
CA LYS A 672 86.62 -33.19 -20.15
C LYS A 672 87.71 -33.82 -19.29
N ILE A 673 87.37 -34.20 -18.07
CA ILE A 673 88.26 -34.95 -17.17
C ILE A 673 87.59 -36.26 -16.81
N SER A 674 88.31 -37.36 -16.99
CA SER A 674 87.90 -38.70 -16.57
C SER A 674 88.89 -39.28 -15.56
N VAL A 675 88.37 -39.86 -14.50
CA VAL A 675 89.12 -40.65 -13.52
C VAL A 675 88.58 -42.07 -13.54
N ALA A 676 89.38 -42.99 -14.07
CA ALA A 676 89.05 -44.41 -14.18
C ALA A 676 89.87 -45.23 -13.19
N ASP A 677 89.22 -46.07 -12.41
CA ASP A 677 89.84 -47.00 -11.48
C ASP A 677 89.56 -48.47 -11.86
N THR A 678 90.36 -49.42 -11.35
CA THR A 678 90.15 -50.86 -11.55
C THR A 678 89.64 -51.56 -10.29
N GLY A 679 88.89 -50.86 -9.45
CA GLY A 679 88.27 -51.36 -8.23
C GLY A 679 87.03 -52.24 -8.48
N PRO A 680 86.19 -52.48 -7.46
CA PRO A 680 85.05 -53.41 -7.56
C PRO A 680 83.92 -52.91 -8.48
N GLY A 681 83.93 -51.64 -8.89
CA GLY A 681 82.85 -51.02 -9.64
C GLY A 681 81.58 -50.79 -8.81
N ILE A 682 80.59 -50.18 -9.44
CA ILE A 682 79.29 -49.77 -8.89
C ILE A 682 78.15 -50.46 -9.67
N SER A 683 77.21 -51.09 -8.95
CA SER A 683 76.07 -51.82 -9.52
C SER A 683 75.06 -50.89 -10.18
N GLU A 684 74.27 -51.37 -11.15
CA GLU A 684 73.25 -50.55 -11.83
C GLU A 684 72.22 -49.93 -10.87
N LYS A 685 71.87 -50.63 -9.80
CA LYS A 685 70.93 -50.16 -8.78
C LYS A 685 71.49 -49.00 -7.96
N ASP A 686 72.82 -48.95 -7.83
CA ASP A 686 73.51 -47.98 -6.97
C ASP A 686 73.99 -46.74 -7.74
N ARG A 687 74.05 -46.77 -9.09
CA ARG A 687 74.54 -45.65 -9.92
C ARG A 687 73.81 -44.33 -9.67
N HIS A 688 72.51 -44.37 -9.39
CA HIS A 688 71.73 -43.18 -9.07
C HIS A 688 71.89 -42.75 -7.60
N LEU A 689 72.23 -43.70 -6.73
CA LEU A 689 72.26 -43.51 -5.28
C LEU A 689 73.57 -42.91 -4.77
N ILE A 690 74.68 -43.11 -5.48
CA ILE A 690 76.02 -42.61 -5.07
C ILE A 690 76.16 -41.08 -5.10
N PHE A 691 75.28 -40.39 -5.83
CA PHE A 691 75.24 -38.93 -5.89
C PHE A 691 74.26 -38.35 -4.86
N ASP A 692 73.45 -39.19 -4.22
CA ASP A 692 72.61 -38.79 -3.09
C ASP A 692 73.50 -38.46 -1.89
N ARG A 693 73.11 -37.44 -1.14
CA ARG A 693 73.86 -37.00 0.05
C ARG A 693 73.78 -38.05 1.16
N PHE A 694 74.89 -38.28 1.87
CA PHE A 694 74.99 -39.21 3.01
C PHE A 694 74.64 -40.67 2.69
N ARG A 695 74.61 -41.04 1.40
CA ARG A 695 74.28 -42.40 0.99
C ARG A 695 75.56 -43.18 0.69
N GLN A 696 75.67 -44.37 1.27
CA GLN A 696 76.79 -45.29 1.02
C GLN A 696 76.24 -46.64 0.55
N VAL A 697 76.96 -47.28 -0.38
CA VAL A 697 76.60 -48.60 -0.91
C VAL A 697 77.03 -49.66 0.11
N ASP A 698 76.05 -50.35 0.70
CA ASP A 698 76.11 -51.47 1.67
C ASP A 698 77.10 -51.35 2.87
N GLU A 699 76.57 -51.11 4.08
CA GLU A 699 77.31 -51.17 5.36
C GLU A 699 77.79 -52.58 5.75
N SER A 700 77.24 -53.63 5.12
CA SER A 700 77.32 -55.00 5.63
C SER A 700 78.57 -55.79 5.23
N THR A 701 79.35 -55.36 4.21
CA THR A 701 80.43 -56.19 3.65
C THR A 701 81.82 -55.56 3.53
N ASN A 702 82.04 -54.29 3.88
CA ASN A 702 83.40 -53.70 3.82
C ASN A 702 83.68 -52.65 4.91
N LYS A 703 83.82 -53.09 6.16
CA LYS A 703 84.31 -52.29 7.31
C LYS A 703 85.73 -51.69 7.14
N LYS A 704 86.37 -51.84 5.98
CA LYS A 704 87.74 -51.39 5.72
C LYS A 704 87.86 -49.93 5.27
N HIS A 705 86.80 -49.30 4.77
CA HIS A 705 86.90 -48.00 4.10
C HIS A 705 85.75 -47.03 4.44
N GLY A 706 85.81 -46.34 5.58
CA GLY A 706 84.83 -45.29 5.96
C GLY A 706 84.95 -44.01 5.12
N GLY A 707 83.85 -43.29 4.90
CA GLY A 707 83.78 -41.99 4.22
C GLY A 707 82.55 -41.22 4.67
N THR A 708 82.42 -39.95 4.25
CA THR A 708 81.33 -39.05 4.69
C THR A 708 80.05 -39.22 3.87
N GLY A 709 80.12 -39.88 2.70
CA GLY A 709 79.01 -39.97 1.75
C GLY A 709 78.64 -38.62 1.11
N LEU A 710 79.46 -37.57 1.30
CA LEU A 710 79.20 -36.23 0.78
C LEU A 710 80.04 -35.89 -0.44
N GLY A 711 81.24 -36.45 -0.58
CA GLY A 711 82.20 -36.07 -1.62
C GLY A 711 81.65 -36.11 -3.06
N LEU A 712 80.95 -37.17 -3.45
CA LEU A 712 80.36 -37.28 -4.80
C LEU A 712 79.17 -36.34 -5.01
N SER A 713 78.35 -36.12 -3.97
CA SER A 713 77.23 -35.17 -4.02
C SER A 713 77.71 -33.71 -4.13
N ILE A 714 78.82 -33.37 -3.45
CA ILE A 714 79.50 -32.08 -3.57
C ILE A 714 80.11 -31.94 -4.96
N THR A 715 80.81 -32.97 -5.44
CA THR A 715 81.38 -32.98 -6.80
C THR A 715 80.30 -32.73 -7.85
N LYS A 716 79.15 -33.41 -7.78
CA LYS A 716 78.04 -33.19 -8.70
C LYS A 716 77.49 -31.76 -8.61
N SER A 717 77.26 -31.26 -7.39
CA SER A 717 76.74 -29.91 -7.18
C SER A 717 77.70 -28.82 -7.68
N LEU A 718 79.02 -29.02 -7.50
CA LEU A 718 80.04 -28.10 -8.01
C LEU A 718 80.12 -28.12 -9.54
N VAL A 719 80.06 -29.31 -10.16
CA VAL A 719 80.03 -29.45 -11.62
C VAL A 719 78.79 -28.75 -12.20
N GLU A 720 77.61 -28.94 -11.60
CA GLU A 720 76.37 -28.27 -12.03
C GLU A 720 76.45 -26.73 -11.84
N LEU A 721 77.01 -26.25 -10.72
CA LEU A 721 77.23 -24.80 -10.50
C LEU A 721 78.23 -24.19 -11.50
N MET A 722 79.15 -25.00 -12.02
CA MET A 722 80.07 -24.62 -13.08
C MET A 722 79.48 -24.82 -14.49
N ASN A 723 78.17 -25.08 -14.60
CA ASN A 723 77.45 -25.36 -15.85
C ASN A 723 77.98 -26.57 -16.62
N GLY A 724 78.51 -27.57 -15.91
CA GLY A 724 79.02 -28.81 -16.47
C GLY A 724 78.11 -30.02 -16.23
N GLN A 725 78.57 -31.18 -16.70
CA GLN A 725 77.91 -32.47 -16.50
C GLN A 725 78.90 -33.49 -15.89
N ILE A 726 78.40 -34.37 -15.03
CA ILE A 726 79.14 -35.53 -14.53
C ILE A 726 78.42 -36.83 -14.90
N ASP A 727 79.16 -37.76 -15.49
CA ASP A 727 78.70 -39.09 -15.87
C ASP A 727 79.53 -40.18 -15.19
N LEU A 728 78.92 -41.34 -15.00
CA LEU A 728 79.57 -42.54 -14.47
C LEU A 728 79.40 -43.69 -15.47
N TYR A 729 80.52 -44.29 -15.86
CA TYR A 729 80.55 -45.59 -16.50
C TYR A 729 81.16 -46.62 -15.53
N SER A 730 80.48 -47.74 -15.31
CA SER A 730 80.94 -48.78 -14.38
C SER A 730 80.38 -50.13 -14.77
N ASN A 731 81.23 -51.15 -14.81
CA ASN A 731 80.82 -52.53 -15.10
C ASN A 731 81.43 -53.49 -14.07
N PRO A 732 80.78 -53.71 -12.92
CA PRO A 732 81.31 -54.58 -11.87
C PRO A 732 81.68 -55.97 -12.41
N PRO A 733 82.83 -56.56 -12.03
CA PRO A 733 83.83 -56.07 -11.07
C PRO A 733 85.01 -55.28 -11.70
N HIS A 734 84.83 -54.65 -12.86
CA HIS A 734 85.91 -54.06 -13.67
C HIS A 734 86.13 -52.55 -13.44
N GLY A 735 85.84 -52.05 -12.24
CA GLY A 735 86.09 -50.65 -11.88
C GLY A 735 85.00 -49.65 -12.27
N ALA A 736 85.29 -48.39 -12.00
CA ALA A 736 84.42 -47.25 -12.26
C ALA A 736 85.20 -46.12 -12.96
N GLU A 737 84.52 -45.42 -13.86
CA GLU A 737 85.02 -44.26 -14.59
C GLU A 737 84.06 -43.08 -14.39
N PHE A 738 84.53 -42.06 -13.67
CA PHE A 738 83.81 -40.81 -13.48
C PHE A 738 84.33 -39.79 -14.49
N THR A 739 83.43 -39.28 -15.33
CA THR A 739 83.74 -38.28 -16.35
C THR A 739 83.02 -36.99 -16.02
N ILE A 740 83.74 -35.88 -15.91
CA ILE A 740 83.19 -34.53 -15.82
C ILE A 740 83.45 -33.77 -17.12
N VAL A 741 82.51 -32.92 -17.50
CA VAL A 741 82.58 -32.03 -18.66
C VAL A 741 82.28 -30.63 -18.15
N LEU A 742 83.25 -29.72 -18.25
CA LEU A 742 83.14 -28.34 -17.76
C LEU A 742 83.33 -27.35 -18.91
N PRO A 743 82.46 -26.34 -19.11
CA PRO A 743 82.69 -25.30 -20.09
C PRO A 743 83.90 -24.44 -19.67
N VAL A 744 84.85 -24.22 -20.57
CA VAL A 744 86.07 -23.43 -20.30
C VAL A 744 86.33 -22.40 -21.38
N ILE A 745 87.00 -21.31 -21.02
CA ILE A 745 87.46 -20.30 -21.98
C ILE A 745 88.97 -20.45 -22.17
N LEU A 746 89.41 -20.64 -23.42
CA LEU A 746 90.82 -20.76 -23.80
C LEU A 746 91.51 -19.38 -23.82
N LYS A 747 92.75 -19.31 -23.35
CA LYS A 747 93.58 -18.08 -23.33
C LYS A 747 93.68 -17.39 -24.70
N GLN A 748 93.70 -18.15 -25.81
CA GLN A 748 93.87 -17.62 -27.18
C GLN A 748 92.68 -16.79 -27.68
N HIS A 749 91.51 -16.84 -27.02
CA HIS A 749 90.30 -16.13 -27.44
C HIS A 749 90.02 -14.81 -26.69
N MET A 750 90.94 -14.34 -25.85
CA MET A 750 90.82 -13.03 -25.16
C MET A 750 91.63 -11.89 -25.81
N VAL A 751 92.35 -12.13 -26.92
CA VAL A 751 93.07 -11.05 -27.63
C VAL A 751 92.19 -10.34 -28.68
N GLU A 752 90.94 -10.79 -28.89
CA GLU A 752 89.95 -10.10 -29.75
C GLU A 752 88.72 -9.58 -28.96
N GLY A 753 88.86 -9.30 -27.67
CA GLY A 753 87.82 -8.68 -26.83
C GLY A 753 88.30 -7.42 -26.13
#